data_AF-A0A411ZKU2-F1
#
_entry.id   AF-A0A411ZKU2-F1
#
_cell.length_a   1.000
_cell.length_b   1.000
_cell.length_c   1.000
_cell.angle_alpha   90.00
_cell.angle_beta   90.00
_cell.angle_gamma   90.00
#
_symmetry.space_group_name_H-M   'P 1'
#
loop_
_entity.id
_entity.type
_entity.pdbx_description
1 polymer ?
#
loop_
_entity_poly.entity_id
_entity_poly.type
_entity_poly.pdbx_seq_one_letter_code
_entity_poly.pdbx_strand_id
1 'polypeptide(L)'
;MAHYYFENTPHGKRKDGTKLNTATHFDYISREGDYTNMKNRQEDLKITSFGNLPEWADNPRDFWENAEKHRNKPNGRAYREFKFALQEELTLEENIQCIEKFLKETGIKDNHVYSYAIHDKTAAFSKEHRNIHCHLMFNEKIIEKNRPLEPDMYFKNYAQNKFGEPTKGYRSSRDFSTKTATVNFRKLFADIINDKFQEKDLDISISEKSLNAQRQELLNQGKVEEAELLNRTPAPHLGNAYKNPAILERIMEKIDETDAKADEAADGFMEQEKEENLSIQEQKIQLFANDVVIRQVAKQIQQERLRLKKEQQAKKAIAEAEEIKQEAMIITTGDICKHLDTKINEFEEKAAENLAVFKAAQKNILSEQRLELLAKDKMFNNNYSKDIKQYDKLSKELKQINSILPTLYGKADKIKELSSLSRKSQELSSSRTKIGKRISAYKTELTTNHEEYTSILNQLKKENEDAISKNKILYARYKYDMLQVQKYKTALDKLAKEDKDTIIFSDKISSKLEHKNKLDGITSLKDLPSITNNNNTYFIIDKNKNKAIKIGDDIIQGKVPVYYLKTDNTKISIQKSNEFAYLYARKEQISNISQKKLNNHPIIQEAHKQQQTSLTDKISKIADHIVNNDIKQTQAKWQENEQTTDKTKLAEKKMYNEWSL
;
A
#
# COMPACT_ATOMS: atom_id res chain seq x y z
N MET A 1 -5.13 -28.43 7.69
CA MET A 1 -6.13 -28.23 6.61
C MET A 1 -7.40 -27.83 7.31
N ALA A 2 -7.94 -26.68 6.91
CA ALA A 2 -9.18 -26.15 7.45
C ALA A 2 -10.25 -27.25 7.48
N HIS A 3 -10.89 -27.39 8.63
CA HIS A 3 -11.88 -28.44 8.85
C HIS A 3 -13.12 -27.86 9.51
N TYR A 4 -14.26 -28.44 9.13
CA TYR A 4 -15.56 -28.03 9.63
C TYR A 4 -16.04 -28.99 10.72
N TYR A 5 -16.40 -28.46 11.88
CA TYR A 5 -17.13 -29.20 12.91
C TYR A 5 -18.04 -28.26 13.69
N PHE A 6 -19.29 -28.65 13.87
CA PHE A 6 -20.26 -27.92 14.68
C PHE A 6 -21.32 -28.87 15.27
N GLU A 7 -21.44 -28.82 16.59
CA GLU A 7 -22.36 -29.60 17.41
C GLU A 7 -23.26 -28.66 18.22
N ASN A 8 -24.57 -28.93 18.20
CA ASN A 8 -25.58 -28.22 18.98
C ASN A 8 -26.20 -29.19 20.01
N THR A 9 -25.77 -29.08 21.26
CA THR A 9 -26.14 -30.01 22.33
C THR A 9 -27.12 -29.34 23.31
N PRO A 10 -28.39 -29.81 23.43
CA PRO A 10 -29.38 -29.20 24.32
C PRO A 10 -29.01 -29.19 25.80
N HIS A 11 -28.20 -30.15 26.24
CA HIS A 11 -27.55 -30.24 27.55
C HIS A 11 -26.60 -31.43 27.53
N GLY A 12 -25.39 -31.30 28.04
CA GLY A 12 -24.45 -32.41 28.12
C GLY A 12 -24.98 -33.57 28.97
N LYS A 13 -24.70 -34.81 28.54
CA LYS A 13 -25.11 -36.04 29.22
C LYS A 13 -23.89 -36.92 29.54
N ARG A 14 -23.97 -37.65 30.64
CA ARG A 14 -23.06 -38.74 31.01
C ARG A 14 -23.36 -39.99 30.19
N LYS A 15 -22.47 -41.00 30.26
CA LYS A 15 -22.63 -42.29 29.57
C LYS A 15 -23.90 -43.03 29.97
N ASP A 16 -24.36 -42.86 31.21
CA ASP A 16 -25.60 -43.43 31.74
C ASP A 16 -26.87 -42.67 31.30
N GLY A 17 -26.73 -41.62 30.49
CA GLY A 17 -27.83 -40.79 29.99
C GLY A 17 -28.27 -39.66 30.93
N THR A 18 -27.72 -39.58 32.14
CA THR A 18 -28.02 -38.49 33.10
C THR A 18 -27.38 -37.17 32.66
N LYS A 19 -27.98 -36.04 33.03
CA LYS A 19 -27.42 -34.72 32.68
C LYS A 19 -26.16 -34.42 33.49
N LEU A 20 -25.16 -33.84 32.85
CA LEU A 20 -23.97 -33.31 33.53
C LEU A 20 -24.37 -32.25 34.55
N ASN A 21 -23.60 -32.11 35.63
CA ASN A 21 -23.77 -30.97 36.54
C ASN A 21 -23.29 -29.71 35.82
N THR A 22 -24.09 -28.64 35.85
CA THR A 22 -23.82 -27.43 35.07
C THR A 22 -22.56 -26.69 35.52
N ALA A 23 -22.40 -26.47 36.83
CA ALA A 23 -21.21 -25.81 37.38
C ALA A 23 -19.95 -26.67 37.14
N THR A 24 -20.05 -27.99 37.37
CA THR A 24 -18.93 -28.90 37.09
C THR A 24 -18.53 -28.92 35.61
N HIS A 25 -19.49 -28.80 34.68
CA HIS A 25 -19.19 -28.72 33.25
C HIS A 25 -18.53 -27.39 32.89
N PHE A 26 -18.98 -26.28 33.48
CA PHE A 26 -18.30 -24.99 33.36
C PHE A 26 -16.85 -25.09 33.86
N ASP A 27 -16.64 -25.55 35.10
CA ASP A 27 -15.32 -25.74 35.71
C ASP A 27 -14.41 -26.61 34.80
N TYR A 28 -14.98 -27.64 34.17
CA TYR A 28 -14.25 -28.50 33.24
C TYR A 28 -13.77 -27.77 31.97
N ILE A 29 -14.62 -26.94 31.35
CA ILE A 29 -14.25 -26.21 30.13
C ILE A 29 -13.36 -25.00 30.41
N SER A 30 -13.50 -24.35 31.58
CA SER A 30 -12.70 -23.20 32.01
C SER A 30 -11.41 -23.61 32.74
N ARG A 31 -11.19 -24.91 32.99
CA ARG A 31 -10.07 -25.44 33.80
C ARG A 31 -10.03 -24.85 35.21
N GLU A 32 -11.19 -24.61 35.81
CA GLU A 32 -11.34 -24.08 37.17
C GLU A 32 -11.59 -25.19 38.22
N GLY A 33 -11.51 -24.85 39.50
CA GLY A 33 -11.74 -25.79 40.61
C GLY A 33 -10.81 -27.01 40.57
N ASP A 34 -11.39 -28.21 40.70
CA ASP A 34 -10.67 -29.49 40.68
C ASP A 34 -9.93 -29.77 39.36
N TYR A 35 -10.22 -29.01 38.30
CA TYR A 35 -9.63 -29.17 36.97
C TYR A 35 -8.38 -28.30 36.74
N THR A 36 -8.05 -27.41 37.67
CA THR A 36 -6.87 -26.52 37.60
C THR A 36 -5.55 -27.27 37.51
N ASN A 37 -5.43 -28.44 38.15
CA ASN A 37 -4.19 -29.22 38.27
C ASN A 37 -4.20 -30.55 37.52
N MET A 38 -5.03 -30.69 36.47
CA MET A 38 -5.03 -31.91 35.65
C MET A 38 -3.69 -32.06 34.89
N LYS A 39 -2.90 -33.08 35.27
CA LYS A 39 -1.68 -33.48 34.55
C LYS A 39 -1.99 -33.65 33.05
N ASN A 40 -1.13 -33.07 32.19
CA ASN A 40 -1.21 -33.10 30.72
C ASN A 40 -2.42 -32.37 30.09
N ARG A 41 -3.12 -31.49 30.83
CA ARG A 41 -4.25 -30.70 30.29
C ARG A 41 -4.26 -29.22 30.70
N GLN A 42 -3.23 -28.74 31.40
CA GLN A 42 -3.11 -27.32 31.76
C GLN A 42 -2.77 -26.44 30.54
N GLU A 43 -2.11 -26.99 29.52
CA GLU A 43 -1.61 -26.22 28.36
C GLU A 43 -2.63 -26.07 27.21
N ASP A 44 -3.81 -26.69 27.33
CA ASP A 44 -4.81 -26.69 26.26
C ASP A 44 -5.78 -25.50 26.30
N LEU A 45 -6.03 -24.87 27.46
CA LEU A 45 -6.90 -23.70 27.54
C LEU A 45 -6.15 -22.43 27.09
N LYS A 46 -6.71 -21.71 26.11
CA LYS A 46 -6.14 -20.44 25.62
C LYS A 46 -6.86 -19.22 26.17
N ILE A 47 -8.18 -19.26 26.24
CA ILE A 47 -8.97 -18.13 26.74
C ILE A 47 -10.32 -18.60 27.26
N THR A 48 -10.84 -17.89 28.26
CA THR A 48 -12.23 -17.95 28.70
C THR A 48 -12.86 -16.56 28.55
N SER A 49 -14.15 -16.51 28.28
CA SER A 49 -14.91 -15.27 28.16
C SER A 49 -16.36 -15.53 28.52
N PHE A 50 -17.07 -14.50 28.97
CA PHE A 50 -18.46 -14.59 29.39
C PHE A 50 -19.18 -13.27 29.13
N GLY A 51 -20.51 -13.27 29.23
CA GLY A 51 -21.30 -12.07 29.05
C GLY A 51 -22.71 -12.15 29.63
N ASN A 52 -23.28 -10.96 29.82
CA ASN A 52 -24.64 -10.72 30.32
C ASN A 52 -24.94 -11.25 31.72
N LEU A 53 -23.93 -11.37 32.59
CA LEU A 53 -24.19 -11.79 33.97
C LEU A 53 -25.20 -10.85 34.66
N PRO A 54 -26.19 -11.40 35.38
CA PRO A 54 -27.08 -10.61 36.21
C PRO A 54 -26.33 -10.03 37.41
N GLU A 55 -26.84 -8.95 38.01
CA GLU A 55 -26.18 -8.23 39.12
C GLU A 55 -25.85 -9.11 40.33
N TRP A 56 -26.61 -10.19 40.56
CA TRP A 56 -26.38 -11.12 41.66
C TRP A 56 -25.28 -12.16 41.41
N ALA A 57 -24.70 -12.23 40.20
CA ALA A 57 -23.61 -13.14 39.87
C ALA A 57 -22.31 -12.34 39.67
N ASP A 58 -21.41 -12.42 40.64
CA ASP A 58 -20.11 -11.72 40.57
C ASP A 58 -19.21 -12.31 39.48
N ASN A 59 -19.33 -13.61 39.23
CA ASN A 59 -18.55 -14.33 38.23
C ASN A 59 -19.43 -15.37 37.49
N PRO A 60 -19.00 -15.89 36.32
CA PRO A 60 -19.80 -16.86 35.55
C PRO A 60 -20.09 -18.16 36.32
N ARG A 61 -19.18 -18.60 37.19
CA ARG A 61 -19.37 -19.81 37.99
C ARG A 61 -20.56 -19.68 38.94
N ASP A 62 -20.72 -18.53 39.59
CA ASP A 62 -21.87 -18.23 40.47
C ASP A 62 -23.20 -18.36 39.73
N PHE A 63 -23.23 -17.87 38.48
CA PHE A 63 -24.40 -18.00 37.61
C PHE A 63 -24.71 -19.47 37.31
N TRP A 64 -23.70 -20.24 36.88
CA TRP A 64 -23.87 -21.66 36.52
C TRP A 64 -24.24 -22.54 37.72
N GLU A 65 -23.74 -22.21 38.91
CA GLU A 65 -24.11 -22.85 40.17
C GLU A 65 -25.57 -22.57 40.53
N ASN A 66 -26.02 -21.32 40.42
CA ASN A 66 -27.42 -20.96 40.63
C ASN A 66 -28.33 -21.59 39.56
N ALA A 67 -27.88 -21.68 38.31
CA ALA A 67 -28.59 -22.36 37.24
C ALA A 67 -28.78 -23.85 37.54
N GLU A 68 -27.76 -24.54 38.09
CA GLU A 68 -27.86 -25.93 38.51
C GLU A 68 -28.76 -26.12 39.73
N LYS A 69 -28.67 -25.23 40.72
CA LYS A 69 -29.46 -25.25 41.95
C LYS A 69 -30.96 -25.16 41.66
N HIS A 70 -31.34 -24.27 40.73
CA HIS A 70 -32.73 -24.02 40.35
C HIS A 70 -33.20 -24.80 39.12
N ARG A 71 -32.37 -25.69 38.57
CA ARG A 71 -32.75 -26.56 37.45
C ARG A 71 -33.82 -27.56 37.92
N ASN A 72 -34.92 -27.64 37.18
CA ASN A 72 -35.96 -28.65 37.42
C ASN A 72 -35.40 -30.07 37.17
N LYS A 73 -34.93 -30.77 38.20
CA LYS A 73 -34.34 -32.11 38.06
C LYS A 73 -35.44 -33.18 37.90
N PRO A 74 -35.20 -34.24 37.11
CA PRO A 74 -33.99 -34.53 36.34
C PRO A 74 -33.97 -33.91 34.92
N ASN A 75 -35.12 -33.49 34.40
CA ASN A 75 -35.33 -33.22 32.96
C ASN A 75 -35.09 -31.78 32.49
N GLY A 76 -34.99 -30.82 33.41
CA GLY A 76 -34.74 -29.41 33.15
C GLY A 76 -33.36 -29.16 32.57
N ARG A 77 -33.23 -28.11 31.75
CA ARG A 77 -31.98 -27.69 31.09
C ARG A 77 -31.51 -26.39 31.74
N ALA A 78 -30.27 -26.34 32.19
CA ALA A 78 -29.65 -25.10 32.69
C ALA A 78 -28.83 -24.38 31.61
N TYR A 79 -28.32 -25.11 30.61
CA TYR A 79 -27.59 -24.54 29.49
C TYR A 79 -27.85 -25.35 28.21
N ARG A 80 -27.54 -24.74 27.07
CA ARG A 80 -27.25 -25.37 25.79
C ARG A 80 -25.77 -25.14 25.47
N GLU A 81 -25.14 -26.10 24.79
CA GLU A 81 -23.74 -26.00 24.39
C GLU A 81 -23.62 -26.06 22.87
N PHE A 82 -22.94 -25.07 22.31
CA PHE A 82 -22.38 -25.14 20.97
C PHE A 82 -20.91 -25.53 21.08
N LYS A 83 -20.50 -26.54 20.32
CA LYS A 83 -19.10 -26.95 20.20
C LYS A 83 -18.69 -26.92 18.75
N PHE A 84 -17.64 -26.19 18.43
CA PHE A 84 -17.23 -26.01 17.03
C PHE A 84 -15.72 -25.89 16.89
N ALA A 85 -15.21 -26.32 15.74
CA ALA A 85 -13.80 -26.22 15.39
C ALA A 85 -13.45 -24.80 14.96
N LEU A 86 -12.29 -24.34 15.41
CA LEU A 86 -11.64 -23.10 14.99
C LEU A 86 -10.48 -23.43 14.04
N GLN A 87 -9.98 -22.43 13.32
CA GLN A 87 -9.06 -22.67 12.21
C GLN A 87 -7.62 -22.37 12.62
N GLU A 88 -6.73 -23.34 12.38
CA GLU A 88 -5.28 -23.18 12.65
C GLU A 88 -4.63 -22.18 11.70
N GLU A 89 -5.26 -21.93 10.55
CA GLU A 89 -4.84 -20.94 9.55
C GLU A 89 -5.13 -19.48 9.98
N LEU A 90 -5.90 -19.28 11.04
CA LEU A 90 -6.23 -17.98 11.61
C LEU A 90 -5.51 -17.79 12.95
N THR A 91 -5.16 -16.53 13.28
CA THR A 91 -4.62 -16.23 14.61
C THR A 91 -5.67 -16.47 15.70
N LEU A 92 -5.24 -16.52 16.97
CA LEU A 92 -6.17 -16.65 18.10
C LEU A 92 -7.17 -15.48 18.13
N GLU A 93 -6.70 -14.26 17.88
CA GLU A 93 -7.51 -13.05 17.85
C GLU A 93 -8.55 -13.08 16.73
N GLU A 94 -8.18 -13.57 15.55
CA GLU A 94 -9.09 -13.72 14.41
C GLU A 94 -10.16 -14.78 14.66
N ASN A 95 -9.76 -15.90 15.30
CA ASN A 95 -10.71 -16.91 15.75
C ASN A 95 -11.68 -16.34 16.81
N ILE A 96 -11.20 -15.50 17.73
CA ILE A 96 -12.06 -14.78 18.70
C ILE A 96 -13.02 -13.85 17.97
N GLN A 97 -12.58 -13.10 16.95
CA GLN A 97 -13.47 -12.26 16.15
C GLN A 97 -14.59 -13.07 15.48
N CYS A 98 -14.27 -14.26 14.97
CA CYS A 98 -15.26 -15.15 14.38
C CYS A 98 -16.30 -15.62 15.41
N ILE A 99 -15.85 -15.98 16.62
CA ILE A 99 -16.74 -16.34 17.74
C ILE A 99 -17.64 -15.17 18.11
N GLU A 100 -17.09 -13.97 18.24
CA GLU A 100 -17.82 -12.76 18.63
C GLU A 100 -18.85 -12.35 17.57
N LYS A 101 -18.51 -12.45 16.28
CA LYS A 101 -19.46 -12.28 15.17
C LYS A 101 -20.57 -13.32 15.24
N PHE A 102 -20.23 -14.58 15.47
CA PHE A 102 -21.22 -15.66 15.60
C PHE A 102 -22.16 -15.47 16.81
N LEU A 103 -21.64 -15.06 17.96
CA LEU A 103 -22.42 -14.73 19.16
C LEU A 103 -23.41 -13.60 18.89
N LYS A 104 -22.97 -12.57 18.16
CA LYS A 104 -23.81 -11.43 17.80
C LYS A 104 -24.91 -11.83 16.81
N GLU A 105 -24.56 -12.53 15.73
CA GLU A 105 -25.52 -12.92 14.69
C GLU A 105 -26.54 -13.95 15.15
N THR A 106 -26.19 -14.78 16.14
CA THR A 106 -27.14 -15.70 16.79
C THR A 106 -28.00 -15.02 17.87
N GLY A 107 -27.73 -13.75 18.19
CA GLY A 107 -28.40 -13.01 19.27
C GLY A 107 -28.03 -13.45 20.68
N ILE A 108 -27.12 -14.41 20.84
CA ILE A 108 -26.63 -14.89 22.15
C ILE A 108 -25.91 -13.76 22.88
N LYS A 109 -25.09 -12.97 22.16
CA LYS A 109 -24.30 -11.86 22.71
C LYS A 109 -25.14 -10.86 23.48
N ASP A 110 -26.36 -10.59 23.04
CA ASP A 110 -27.19 -9.50 23.55
C ASP A 110 -28.31 -9.96 24.49
N ASN A 111 -28.77 -11.21 24.35
CA ASN A 111 -30.01 -11.67 24.95
C ASN A 111 -29.85 -12.82 25.95
N HIS A 112 -28.67 -13.43 26.06
CA HIS A 112 -28.47 -14.66 26.83
C HIS A 112 -27.22 -14.58 27.70
N VAL A 113 -27.27 -15.16 28.91
CA VAL A 113 -26.05 -15.38 29.69
C VAL A 113 -25.24 -16.47 29.00
N TYR A 114 -23.97 -16.19 28.73
CA TYR A 114 -23.09 -17.14 28.06
C TYR A 114 -21.71 -17.16 28.68
N SER A 115 -21.01 -18.27 28.46
CA SER A 115 -19.59 -18.44 28.75
C SER A 115 -18.99 -19.32 27.68
N TYR A 116 -17.82 -18.96 27.18
CA TYR A 116 -17.08 -19.81 26.25
C TYR A 116 -15.62 -19.97 26.64
N ALA A 117 -15.04 -21.09 26.23
CA ALA A 117 -13.63 -21.40 26.38
C ALA A 117 -13.06 -21.86 25.03
N ILE A 118 -11.86 -21.39 24.70
CA ILE A 118 -11.12 -21.87 23.52
C ILE A 118 -10.01 -22.79 23.99
N HIS A 119 -10.02 -24.01 23.43
CA HIS A 119 -9.00 -25.02 23.66
C HIS A 119 -8.16 -25.21 22.41
N ASP A 120 -6.85 -25.37 22.59
CA ASP A 120 -5.88 -25.62 21.55
C ASP A 120 -4.96 -26.77 22.00
N LYS A 121 -5.15 -27.93 21.38
CA LYS A 121 -4.38 -29.15 21.64
C LYS A 121 -3.73 -29.63 20.35
N THR A 122 -2.64 -30.37 20.46
CA THR A 122 -2.07 -31.07 19.30
C THR A 122 -3.12 -32.02 18.69
N ALA A 123 -3.21 -32.07 17.37
CA ALA A 123 -4.12 -32.99 16.69
C ALA A 123 -3.73 -34.45 16.99
N ALA A 124 -4.72 -35.34 17.07
CA ALA A 124 -4.50 -36.72 17.50
C ALA A 124 -3.65 -37.53 16.49
N PHE A 125 -3.70 -37.17 15.21
CA PHE A 125 -3.08 -37.90 14.10
C PHE A 125 -1.97 -37.11 13.39
N SER A 126 -1.64 -35.92 13.88
CA SER A 126 -0.52 -35.13 13.36
C SER A 126 0.02 -34.23 14.44
N LYS A 127 1.32 -34.37 14.73
CA LYS A 127 2.01 -33.55 15.74
C LYS A 127 2.21 -32.11 15.28
N GLU A 128 2.17 -31.87 13.97
CA GLU A 128 2.37 -30.56 13.35
C GLU A 128 1.10 -29.71 13.32
N HIS A 129 -0.08 -30.36 13.41
CA HIS A 129 -1.37 -29.70 13.34
C HIS A 129 -1.98 -29.45 14.70
N ARG A 130 -2.79 -28.38 14.78
CA ARG A 130 -3.48 -27.98 16.01
C ARG A 130 -4.98 -28.24 15.88
N ASN A 131 -5.59 -28.78 16.93
CA ASN A 131 -7.03 -28.94 17.07
C ASN A 131 -7.56 -27.84 18.00
N ILE A 132 -7.82 -26.69 17.38
CA ILE A 132 -8.40 -25.53 18.05
C ILE A 132 -9.92 -25.67 18.01
N HIS A 133 -10.58 -25.55 19.17
CA HIS A 133 -12.03 -25.68 19.27
C HIS A 133 -12.59 -24.81 20.39
N CYS A 134 -13.85 -24.42 20.24
CA CYS A 134 -14.58 -23.64 21.23
C CYS A 134 -15.68 -24.47 21.87
N HIS A 135 -15.79 -24.36 23.18
CA HIS A 135 -16.97 -24.72 23.95
C HIS A 135 -17.73 -23.45 24.32
N LEU A 136 -18.95 -23.27 23.83
CA LEU A 136 -19.83 -22.15 24.14
C LEU A 136 -21.07 -22.66 24.88
N MET A 137 -21.14 -22.37 26.17
CA MET A 137 -22.31 -22.59 27.01
C MET A 137 -23.16 -21.33 27.06
N PHE A 138 -24.48 -21.47 26.91
CA PHE A 138 -25.40 -20.36 27.13
C PHE A 138 -26.73 -20.82 27.73
N ASN A 139 -27.35 -19.94 28.51
CA ASN A 139 -28.65 -20.17 29.10
C ASN A 139 -29.75 -19.67 28.15
N GLU A 140 -30.69 -20.53 27.77
CA GLU A 140 -31.73 -20.21 26.79
C GLU A 140 -32.76 -19.18 27.29
N LYS A 141 -32.67 -18.67 28.53
CA LYS A 141 -33.52 -17.59 29.02
C LYS A 141 -33.18 -16.27 28.32
N ILE A 142 -34.19 -15.59 27.81
CA ILE A 142 -34.07 -14.28 27.15
C ILE A 142 -34.06 -13.20 28.25
N ILE A 143 -32.97 -12.46 28.36
CA ILE A 143 -32.76 -11.42 29.36
C ILE A 143 -33.65 -10.21 29.05
N GLU A 144 -34.43 -9.78 30.04
CA GLU A 144 -35.23 -8.56 29.97
C GLU A 144 -34.54 -7.46 30.80
N LYS A 145 -33.76 -6.58 30.15
CA LYS A 145 -32.93 -5.56 30.83
C LYS A 145 -33.70 -4.63 31.76
N ASN A 146 -34.98 -4.39 31.48
CA ASN A 146 -35.86 -3.53 32.29
C ASN A 146 -36.58 -4.28 33.42
N ARG A 147 -36.35 -5.58 33.58
CA ARG A 147 -36.96 -6.42 34.62
C ARG A 147 -35.92 -7.38 35.20
N PRO A 148 -34.88 -6.89 35.89
CA PRO A 148 -33.92 -7.75 36.56
C PRO A 148 -34.63 -8.68 37.54
N LEU A 149 -34.19 -9.93 37.59
CA LEU A 149 -34.75 -10.97 38.45
C LEU A 149 -33.66 -11.58 39.32
N GLU A 150 -33.95 -11.71 40.61
CA GLU A 150 -33.16 -12.49 41.56
C GLU A 150 -33.08 -13.98 41.17
N PRO A 151 -32.08 -14.74 41.65
CA PRO A 151 -31.83 -16.12 41.21
C PRO A 151 -33.05 -17.03 41.33
N ASP A 152 -33.81 -16.90 42.43
CA ASP A 152 -34.96 -17.75 42.72
C ASP A 152 -36.12 -17.52 41.72
N MET A 153 -36.12 -16.38 41.02
CA MET A 153 -37.13 -16.00 40.03
C MET A 153 -36.61 -16.11 38.60
N TYR A 154 -35.31 -15.88 38.35
CA TYR A 154 -34.68 -15.93 37.03
C TYR A 154 -34.97 -17.25 36.30
N PHE A 155 -34.71 -18.38 36.98
CA PHE A 155 -34.76 -19.71 36.38
C PHE A 155 -36.16 -20.34 36.33
N LYS A 156 -37.14 -19.74 37.02
CA LYS A 156 -38.52 -20.25 37.03
C LYS A 156 -39.15 -20.21 35.63
N ASN A 157 -40.21 -21.00 35.45
CA ASN A 157 -41.01 -20.92 34.23
C ASN A 157 -41.66 -19.54 34.13
N TYR A 158 -41.71 -19.01 32.91
CA TYR A 158 -42.32 -17.72 32.65
C TYR A 158 -43.82 -17.75 32.95
N ALA A 159 -44.33 -16.75 33.69
CA ALA A 159 -45.76 -16.61 33.98
C ALA A 159 -46.22 -15.16 33.89
N GLN A 160 -47.47 -14.96 33.43
CA GLN A 160 -48.13 -13.65 33.36
C GLN A 160 -49.33 -13.58 34.29
N ASN A 161 -49.66 -12.38 34.77
CA ASN A 161 -50.94 -12.11 35.43
C ASN A 161 -52.09 -12.00 34.41
N LYS A 162 -53.32 -11.77 34.91
CA LYS A 162 -54.51 -11.61 34.06
C LYS A 162 -54.44 -10.40 33.11
N PHE A 163 -53.57 -9.43 33.38
CA PHE A 163 -53.34 -8.24 32.57
C PHE A 163 -52.20 -8.41 31.56
N GLY A 164 -51.56 -9.59 31.50
CA GLY A 164 -50.47 -9.88 30.58
C GLY A 164 -49.08 -9.45 31.08
N GLU A 165 -48.96 -8.97 32.32
CA GLU A 165 -47.69 -8.52 32.87
C GLU A 165 -46.85 -9.70 33.40
N PRO A 166 -45.54 -9.75 33.13
CA PRO A 166 -44.67 -10.82 33.59
C PRO A 166 -44.50 -10.80 35.11
N THR A 167 -44.78 -11.94 35.75
CA THR A 167 -44.74 -12.10 37.22
C THR A 167 -43.65 -13.05 37.71
N LYS A 168 -43.19 -13.99 36.87
CA LYS A 168 -42.18 -15.01 37.20
C LYS A 168 -41.36 -15.38 35.99
N GLY A 169 -40.07 -15.68 36.18
CA GLY A 169 -39.21 -16.26 35.16
C GLY A 169 -38.91 -15.35 33.98
N TYR A 170 -37.83 -15.65 33.26
CA TYR A 170 -37.67 -15.20 31.88
C TYR A 170 -38.23 -16.23 30.90
N ARG A 171 -38.62 -15.78 29.71
CA ARG A 171 -39.01 -16.67 28.60
C ARG A 171 -37.79 -17.44 28.12
N SER A 172 -37.97 -18.71 27.76
CA SER A 172 -36.92 -19.50 27.11
C SER A 172 -37.06 -19.39 25.58
N SER A 173 -35.98 -19.03 24.90
CA SER A 173 -35.95 -19.01 23.43
C SER A 173 -36.16 -20.42 22.88
N ARG A 174 -36.91 -20.50 21.77
CA ARG A 174 -37.10 -21.74 21.00
C ARG A 174 -36.20 -21.79 19.77
N ASP A 175 -35.50 -20.70 19.47
CA ASP A 175 -34.78 -20.49 18.22
C ASP A 175 -33.61 -21.46 18.07
N PHE A 176 -33.09 -21.98 19.18
CA PHE A 176 -31.93 -22.88 19.18
C PHE A 176 -32.25 -24.37 19.06
N SER A 177 -33.54 -24.73 19.07
CA SER A 177 -33.97 -26.12 19.36
C SER A 177 -34.32 -26.96 18.13
N THR A 178 -34.60 -26.33 16.99
CA THR A 178 -35.08 -27.04 15.80
C THR A 178 -33.94 -27.59 14.94
N LYS A 179 -34.26 -28.60 14.11
CA LYS A 179 -33.30 -29.12 13.11
C LYS A 179 -32.90 -28.04 12.11
N THR A 180 -33.87 -27.26 11.63
CA THR A 180 -33.66 -26.14 10.71
C THR A 180 -32.71 -25.10 11.32
N ALA A 181 -32.94 -24.72 12.58
CA ALA A 181 -32.04 -23.79 13.27
C ALA A 181 -30.61 -24.34 13.35
N THR A 182 -30.45 -25.63 13.67
CA THR A 182 -29.13 -26.28 13.70
C THR A 182 -28.43 -26.22 12.33
N VAL A 183 -29.14 -26.46 11.23
CA VAL A 183 -28.59 -26.31 9.88
C VAL A 183 -28.20 -24.86 9.59
N ASN A 184 -29.04 -23.91 9.99
CA ASN A 184 -28.76 -22.48 9.80
C ASN A 184 -27.53 -22.02 10.58
N PHE A 185 -27.39 -22.41 11.85
CA PHE A 185 -26.19 -22.08 12.64
C PHE A 185 -24.94 -22.71 12.06
N ARG A 186 -25.06 -23.93 11.53
CA ARG A 186 -23.96 -24.60 10.87
C ARG A 186 -23.48 -23.82 9.64
N LYS A 187 -24.42 -23.43 8.78
CA LYS A 187 -24.13 -22.60 7.60
C LYS A 187 -23.54 -21.25 8.01
N LEU A 188 -24.19 -20.56 8.95
CA LEU A 188 -23.74 -19.26 9.44
C LEU A 188 -22.29 -19.32 9.94
N PHE A 189 -21.94 -20.35 10.71
CA PHE A 189 -20.57 -20.51 11.18
C PHE A 189 -19.58 -20.77 10.03
N ALA A 190 -19.95 -21.59 9.04
CA ALA A 190 -19.11 -21.80 7.85
C ALA A 190 -18.90 -20.49 7.07
N ASP A 191 -19.97 -19.73 6.85
CA ASP A 191 -19.93 -18.45 6.15
C ASP A 191 -19.00 -17.45 6.86
N ILE A 192 -19.12 -17.30 8.19
CA ILE A 192 -18.28 -16.40 8.98
C ILE A 192 -16.80 -16.73 8.84
N ILE A 193 -16.44 -18.02 8.86
CA ILE A 193 -15.06 -18.46 8.71
C ILE A 193 -14.57 -18.24 7.28
N ASN A 194 -15.37 -18.57 6.28
CA ASN A 194 -15.02 -18.36 4.88
C ASN A 194 -14.86 -16.88 4.52
N ASP A 195 -15.71 -16.00 5.06
CA ASP A 195 -15.56 -14.54 4.97
C ASP A 195 -14.19 -14.11 5.51
N LYS A 196 -13.78 -14.68 6.66
CA LYS A 196 -12.49 -14.36 7.27
C LYS A 196 -11.31 -14.89 6.45
N PHE A 197 -11.42 -16.08 5.86
CA PHE A 197 -10.41 -16.59 4.92
C PHE A 197 -10.27 -15.70 3.69
N GLN A 198 -11.39 -15.24 3.12
CA GLN A 198 -11.38 -14.31 2.00
C GLN A 198 -10.78 -12.95 2.36
N GLU A 199 -11.10 -12.39 3.53
CA GLU A 199 -10.49 -11.16 4.05
C GLU A 199 -8.96 -11.28 4.17
N LYS A 200 -8.45 -12.50 4.37
CA LYS A 200 -7.03 -12.82 4.50
C LYS A 200 -6.36 -13.26 3.20
N ASP A 201 -7.08 -13.20 2.08
CA ASP A 201 -6.63 -13.71 0.77
C ASP A 201 -6.14 -15.17 0.84
N LEU A 202 -6.75 -15.98 1.71
CA LEU A 202 -6.46 -17.40 1.84
C LEU A 202 -7.35 -18.20 0.89
N ASP A 203 -6.73 -18.93 -0.05
CA ASP A 203 -7.41 -19.83 -1.00
C ASP A 203 -7.82 -21.17 -0.35
N ILE A 204 -8.56 -21.07 0.75
CA ILE A 204 -9.09 -22.18 1.53
C ILE A 204 -10.55 -21.89 1.88
N SER A 205 -11.34 -22.95 2.03
CA SER A 205 -12.73 -22.84 2.47
C SER A 205 -13.15 -24.06 3.26
N ILE A 206 -14.17 -23.89 4.08
CA ILE A 206 -14.87 -24.97 4.79
C ILE A 206 -16.33 -25.01 4.36
N SER A 207 -16.95 -26.18 4.51
CA SER A 207 -18.37 -26.33 4.23
C SER A 207 -19.05 -27.21 5.27
N GLU A 208 -20.24 -26.79 5.66
CA GLU A 208 -21.21 -27.51 6.47
C GLU A 208 -21.96 -28.60 5.69
N LYS A 209 -21.89 -28.56 4.35
CA LYS A 209 -22.62 -29.45 3.46
C LYS A 209 -21.98 -30.84 3.44
N SER A 210 -22.80 -31.84 3.13
CA SER A 210 -22.29 -33.20 2.87
C SER A 210 -21.38 -33.21 1.63
N LEU A 211 -20.46 -34.19 1.56
CA LEU A 211 -19.60 -34.39 0.39
C LEU A 211 -20.43 -34.53 -0.91
N ASN A 212 -21.57 -35.22 -0.85
CA ASN A 212 -22.47 -35.37 -1.99
C ASN A 212 -23.04 -34.03 -2.48
N ALA A 213 -23.49 -33.17 -1.57
CA ALA A 213 -24.03 -31.86 -1.92
C ALA A 213 -22.95 -30.94 -2.51
N GLN A 214 -21.75 -30.92 -1.91
CA GLN A 214 -20.60 -30.18 -2.44
C GLN A 214 -20.20 -30.67 -3.84
N ARG A 215 -20.19 -32.00 -4.05
CA ARG A 215 -19.92 -32.61 -5.35
C ARG A 215 -20.89 -32.14 -6.43
N GLN A 216 -22.19 -32.12 -6.15
CA GLN A 216 -23.19 -31.66 -7.11
C GLN A 216 -23.00 -30.18 -7.49
N GLU A 217 -22.60 -29.35 -6.53
CA GLU A 217 -22.31 -27.93 -6.80
C GLU A 217 -21.11 -27.77 -7.73
N LEU A 218 -20.04 -28.54 -7.52
CA LEU A 218 -18.86 -28.52 -8.40
C LEU A 218 -19.18 -29.02 -9.82
N LEU A 219 -19.99 -30.07 -9.94
CA LEU A 219 -20.45 -30.56 -11.25
C LEU A 219 -21.28 -29.51 -11.99
N ASN A 220 -22.18 -28.81 -11.29
CA ASN A 220 -22.98 -27.72 -11.88
C ASN A 220 -22.10 -26.54 -12.33
N GLN A 221 -20.93 -26.36 -11.72
CA GLN A 221 -19.93 -25.35 -12.10
C GLN A 221 -18.96 -25.82 -13.20
N GLY A 222 -19.10 -27.07 -13.70
CA GLY A 222 -18.20 -27.65 -14.69
C GLY A 222 -16.84 -28.10 -14.13
N LYS A 223 -16.67 -28.12 -12.80
CA LYS A 223 -15.43 -28.49 -12.12
C LYS A 223 -15.35 -29.99 -11.84
N VAL A 224 -15.29 -30.78 -12.92
CA VAL A 224 -15.39 -32.25 -12.86
C VAL A 224 -14.28 -32.88 -12.00
N GLU A 225 -13.04 -32.42 -12.14
CA GLU A 225 -11.90 -32.97 -11.39
C GLU A 225 -12.00 -32.71 -9.88
N GLU A 226 -12.39 -31.49 -9.48
CA GLU A 226 -12.62 -31.16 -8.06
C GLU A 226 -13.79 -31.97 -7.49
N ALA A 227 -14.83 -32.22 -8.30
CA ALA A 227 -15.99 -33.00 -7.90
C ALA A 227 -15.65 -34.47 -7.62
N GLU A 228 -14.70 -35.04 -8.35
CA GLU A 228 -14.31 -36.45 -8.17
C GLU A 228 -13.60 -36.70 -6.85
N LEU A 229 -12.85 -35.71 -6.33
CA LEU A 229 -12.23 -35.77 -4.99
C LEU A 229 -13.28 -35.90 -3.86
N LEU A 230 -14.51 -35.50 -4.11
CA LEU A 230 -15.63 -35.59 -3.16
C LEU A 230 -16.48 -36.85 -3.37
N ASN A 231 -16.19 -37.65 -4.40
CA ASN A 231 -16.90 -38.90 -4.70
C ASN A 231 -16.42 -40.05 -3.80
N ARG A 232 -16.61 -39.90 -2.49
CA ARG A 232 -16.12 -40.85 -1.49
C ARG A 232 -17.01 -40.94 -0.26
N THR A 233 -16.90 -42.04 0.45
CA THR A 233 -17.60 -42.24 1.73
C THR A 233 -17.00 -41.32 2.80
N PRO A 234 -17.79 -40.52 3.53
CA PRO A 234 -17.27 -39.67 4.60
C PRO A 234 -16.57 -40.49 5.69
N ALA A 235 -15.42 -40.02 6.17
CA ALA A 235 -14.70 -40.66 7.26
C ALA A 235 -15.59 -40.83 8.51
N PRO A 236 -15.64 -42.03 9.11
CA PRO A 236 -16.38 -42.25 10.33
C PRO A 236 -15.72 -41.56 11.53
N HIS A 237 -16.52 -41.13 12.51
CA HIS A 237 -15.98 -40.61 13.76
C HIS A 237 -15.41 -41.76 14.61
N LEU A 238 -14.10 -41.71 14.88
CA LEU A 238 -13.39 -42.75 15.65
C LEU A 238 -13.64 -42.70 17.17
N GLY A 239 -14.33 -41.68 17.67
CA GLY A 239 -14.76 -41.59 19.07
C GLY A 239 -13.59 -41.70 20.06
N ASN A 240 -13.75 -42.42 21.18
CA ASN A 240 -12.65 -42.59 22.14
C ASN A 240 -11.64 -43.68 21.74
N ALA A 241 -11.81 -44.36 20.60
CA ALA A 241 -10.98 -45.52 20.24
C ALA A 241 -9.50 -45.14 20.06
N TYR A 242 -9.23 -43.99 19.45
CA TYR A 242 -7.86 -43.48 19.22
C TYR A 242 -7.14 -43.05 20.51
N LYS A 243 -7.81 -43.05 21.67
CA LYS A 243 -7.14 -42.80 22.96
C LYS A 243 -6.35 -44.01 23.46
N ASN A 244 -6.62 -45.19 22.92
CA ASN A 244 -5.79 -46.37 23.18
C ASN A 244 -4.54 -46.30 22.30
N PRO A 245 -3.32 -46.29 22.87
CA PRO A 245 -2.08 -46.19 22.10
C PRO A 245 -1.94 -47.25 21.00
N ALA A 246 -2.32 -48.50 21.26
CA ALA A 246 -2.22 -49.58 20.27
C ALA A 246 -3.18 -49.38 19.08
N ILE A 247 -4.38 -48.84 19.34
CA ILE A 247 -5.32 -48.52 18.26
C ILE A 247 -4.83 -47.30 17.47
N LEU A 248 -4.22 -46.33 18.13
CA LEU A 248 -3.65 -45.15 17.46
C LEU A 248 -2.50 -45.55 16.54
N GLU A 249 -1.59 -46.39 17.01
CA GLU A 249 -0.49 -46.96 16.21
C GLU A 249 -1.04 -47.72 15.00
N ARG A 250 -2.03 -48.59 15.21
CA ARG A 250 -2.72 -49.29 14.11
C ARG A 250 -3.36 -48.36 13.08
N ILE A 251 -3.95 -47.24 13.52
CA ILE A 251 -4.52 -46.25 12.61
C ILE A 251 -3.42 -45.58 11.77
N MET A 252 -2.29 -45.24 12.40
CA MET A 252 -1.16 -44.63 11.71
C MET A 252 -0.53 -45.58 10.69
N GLU A 253 -0.25 -46.83 11.07
CA GLU A 253 0.20 -47.88 10.16
C GLU A 253 -0.72 -48.00 8.95
N LYS A 254 -2.04 -47.98 9.17
CA LYS A 254 -3.01 -48.10 8.08
C LYS A 254 -3.02 -46.90 7.13
N ILE A 255 -2.76 -45.70 7.65
CA ILE A 255 -2.60 -44.50 6.82
C ILE A 255 -1.36 -44.68 5.93
N ASP A 256 -0.23 -45.07 6.51
CA ASP A 256 1.03 -45.26 5.77
C ASP A 256 0.93 -46.37 4.73
N GLU A 257 0.30 -47.52 5.07
CA GLU A 257 0.02 -48.60 4.11
C GLU A 257 -0.85 -48.13 2.94
N THR A 258 -1.83 -47.28 3.22
CA THR A 258 -2.76 -46.78 2.19
C THR A 258 -2.07 -45.77 1.28
N ASP A 259 -1.20 -44.92 1.84
CA ASP A 259 -0.40 -43.95 1.09
C ASP A 259 0.58 -44.67 0.16
N ALA A 260 1.32 -45.66 0.68
CA ALA A 260 2.22 -46.50 -0.10
C ALA A 260 1.50 -47.25 -1.23
N LYS A 261 0.33 -47.83 -0.95
CA LYS A 261 -0.50 -48.49 -1.98
C LYS A 261 -1.00 -47.50 -3.04
N ALA A 262 -1.29 -46.25 -2.68
CA ALA A 262 -1.71 -45.23 -3.63
C ALA A 262 -0.56 -44.83 -4.57
N ASP A 263 0.66 -44.74 -4.05
CA ASP A 263 1.87 -44.50 -4.85
C ASP A 263 2.17 -45.69 -5.80
N GLU A 264 2.08 -46.93 -5.32
CA GLU A 264 2.26 -48.13 -6.14
C GLU A 264 1.21 -48.26 -7.26
N ALA A 265 -0.05 -47.88 -6.97
CA ALA A 265 -1.11 -47.86 -7.96
C ALA A 265 -0.91 -46.75 -9.02
N ALA A 266 -0.28 -45.62 -8.65
CA ALA A 266 0.12 -44.59 -9.60
C ALA A 266 1.28 -45.07 -10.52
N ASP A 267 2.16 -45.92 -9.99
CA ASP A 267 3.28 -46.54 -10.72
C ASP A 267 2.90 -47.82 -11.51
N GLY A 268 1.61 -48.19 -11.53
CA GLY A 268 1.07 -49.23 -12.42
C GLY A 268 1.14 -50.66 -11.90
N PHE A 269 1.41 -50.88 -10.61
CA PHE A 269 1.32 -52.20 -9.97
C PHE A 269 0.00 -52.33 -9.20
N MET A 270 -0.85 -53.30 -9.58
CA MET A 270 -2.01 -53.68 -8.76
C MET A 270 -2.22 -55.19 -8.77
N GLU A 271 -2.09 -55.80 -7.58
CA GLU A 271 -2.81 -57.03 -7.24
C GLU A 271 -4.10 -56.65 -6.49
N GLN A 272 -5.24 -57.15 -6.97
CA GLN A 272 -6.53 -57.01 -6.29
C GLN A 272 -6.60 -58.03 -5.15
N GLU A 273 -6.39 -57.58 -3.91
CA GLU A 273 -6.71 -58.40 -2.73
C GLU A 273 -8.24 -58.42 -2.50
N LYS A 274 -8.76 -59.63 -2.27
CA LYS A 274 -10.19 -59.88 -1.97
C LYS A 274 -10.57 -59.24 -0.64
N GLU A 275 -11.73 -58.59 -0.63
CA GLU A 275 -12.38 -58.05 0.57
C GLU A 275 -12.52 -59.12 1.67
N GLU A 276 -11.68 -59.03 2.69
CA GLU A 276 -11.82 -59.82 3.91
C GLU A 276 -12.98 -59.31 4.77
N ASN A 277 -13.60 -60.22 5.53
CA ASN A 277 -14.58 -59.91 6.58
C ASN A 277 -13.92 -59.17 7.76
N LEU A 278 -13.51 -57.91 7.54
CA LEU A 278 -12.91 -57.04 8.54
C LEU A 278 -13.91 -56.75 9.66
N SER A 279 -13.42 -56.64 10.90
CA SER A 279 -14.26 -56.21 12.02
C SER A 279 -14.79 -54.79 11.80
N ILE A 280 -15.93 -54.44 12.42
CA ILE A 280 -16.51 -53.08 12.32
C ILE A 280 -15.51 -51.99 12.70
N GLN A 281 -14.61 -52.26 13.64
CA GLN A 281 -13.56 -51.32 14.04
C GLN A 281 -12.52 -51.16 12.93
N GLU A 282 -12.04 -52.26 12.34
CA GLU A 282 -11.03 -52.22 11.28
C GLU A 282 -11.58 -51.59 9.99
N GLN A 283 -12.85 -51.84 9.66
CA GLN A 283 -13.53 -51.13 8.56
C GLN A 283 -13.55 -49.62 8.77
N LYS A 284 -13.79 -49.16 10.01
CA LYS A 284 -13.76 -47.72 10.33
C LYS A 284 -12.35 -47.13 10.22
N ILE A 285 -11.33 -47.89 10.62
CA ILE A 285 -9.92 -47.48 10.50
C ILE A 285 -9.55 -47.37 9.01
N GLN A 286 -9.89 -48.36 8.18
CA GLN A 286 -9.63 -48.33 6.73
C GLN A 286 -10.31 -47.13 6.06
N LEU A 287 -11.60 -46.90 6.33
CA LEU A 287 -12.33 -45.76 5.75
C LEU A 287 -11.73 -44.42 6.19
N PHE A 288 -11.27 -44.32 7.43
CA PHE A 288 -10.57 -43.13 7.93
C PHE A 288 -9.23 -42.94 7.23
N ALA A 289 -8.42 -43.99 7.09
CA ALA A 289 -7.11 -43.96 6.43
C ALA A 289 -7.23 -43.50 4.97
N ASN A 290 -8.13 -44.12 4.19
CA ASN A 290 -8.40 -43.73 2.80
C ASN A 290 -8.79 -42.26 2.68
N ASP A 291 -9.66 -41.78 3.59
CA ASP A 291 -10.10 -40.39 3.55
C ASP A 291 -8.97 -39.38 3.90
N VAL A 292 -8.03 -39.75 4.78
CA VAL A 292 -6.85 -38.94 5.11
C VAL A 292 -5.93 -38.82 3.90
N VAL A 293 -5.57 -39.94 3.28
CA VAL A 293 -4.68 -39.98 2.11
C VAL A 293 -5.25 -39.18 0.95
N ILE A 294 -6.54 -39.37 0.62
CA ILE A 294 -7.21 -38.59 -0.44
C ILE A 294 -7.16 -37.08 -0.15
N ARG A 295 -7.31 -36.65 1.11
CA ARG A 295 -7.19 -35.21 1.48
C ARG A 295 -5.77 -34.68 1.33
N GLN A 296 -4.76 -35.49 1.64
CA GLN A 296 -3.35 -35.10 1.46
C GLN A 296 -3.02 -34.93 -0.02
N VAL A 297 -3.40 -35.89 -0.86
CA VAL A 297 -3.21 -35.82 -2.32
C VAL A 297 -3.95 -34.63 -2.93
N ALA A 298 -5.22 -34.40 -2.55
CA ALA A 298 -6.00 -33.25 -3.02
C ALA A 298 -5.30 -31.91 -2.72
N LYS A 299 -4.71 -31.77 -1.52
CA LYS A 299 -3.96 -30.57 -1.12
C LYS A 299 -2.70 -30.38 -1.96
N GLN A 300 -1.94 -31.44 -2.20
CA GLN A 300 -0.73 -31.38 -3.04
C GLN A 300 -1.08 -30.95 -4.47
N ILE A 301 -2.14 -31.53 -5.06
CA ILE A 301 -2.63 -31.16 -6.39
C ILE A 301 -3.00 -29.67 -6.46
N GLN A 302 -3.70 -29.14 -5.45
CA GLN A 302 -4.07 -27.72 -5.41
C GLN A 302 -2.83 -26.81 -5.34
N GLN A 303 -1.85 -27.17 -4.50
CA GLN A 303 -0.59 -26.41 -4.38
C GLN A 303 0.20 -26.40 -5.69
N GLU A 304 0.29 -27.53 -6.38
CA GLU A 304 0.97 -27.63 -7.67
C GLU A 304 0.27 -26.84 -8.77
N ARG A 305 -1.07 -26.86 -8.84
CA ARG A 305 -1.84 -26.02 -9.78
C ARG A 305 -1.57 -24.53 -9.56
N LEU A 306 -1.52 -24.10 -8.30
CA LEU A 306 -1.22 -22.70 -7.96
C LEU A 306 0.22 -22.33 -8.36
N ARG A 307 1.19 -23.22 -8.13
CA ARG A 307 2.59 -23.04 -8.54
C ARG A 307 2.70 -22.88 -10.05
N LEU A 308 2.11 -23.78 -10.82
CA LEU A 308 2.10 -23.74 -12.28
C LEU A 308 1.45 -22.46 -12.82
N LYS A 309 0.33 -22.02 -12.23
CA LYS A 309 -0.33 -20.76 -12.61
C LYS A 309 0.57 -19.54 -12.38
N LYS A 310 1.24 -19.46 -11.23
CA LYS A 310 2.20 -18.38 -10.93
C LYS A 310 3.38 -18.40 -11.89
N GLU A 311 3.91 -19.58 -12.19
CA GLU A 311 5.02 -19.73 -13.15
C GLU A 311 4.62 -19.29 -14.56
N GLN A 312 3.42 -19.68 -15.01
CA GLN A 312 2.89 -19.27 -16.32
C GLN A 312 2.67 -17.76 -16.40
N GLN A 313 2.14 -17.13 -15.33
CA GLN A 313 1.99 -15.68 -15.24
C GLN A 313 3.35 -14.97 -15.27
N ALA A 314 4.35 -15.49 -14.55
CA ALA A 314 5.71 -14.94 -14.55
C ALA A 314 6.36 -15.06 -15.94
N LYS A 315 6.25 -16.22 -16.59
CA LYS A 315 6.74 -16.43 -17.97
C LYS A 315 6.12 -15.44 -18.96
N LYS A 316 4.80 -15.22 -18.87
CA LYS A 316 4.10 -14.23 -19.69
C LYS A 316 4.60 -12.81 -19.41
N ALA A 317 4.78 -12.45 -18.14
CA ALA A 317 5.28 -11.14 -17.75
C ALA A 317 6.72 -10.88 -18.21
N ILE A 318 7.58 -11.91 -18.19
CA ILE A 318 8.96 -11.82 -18.72
C ILE A 318 8.94 -11.60 -20.23
N ALA A 319 8.13 -12.35 -20.97
CA ALA A 319 8.01 -12.18 -22.42
C ALA A 319 7.50 -10.78 -22.79
N GLU A 320 6.49 -10.26 -22.08
CA GLU A 320 5.97 -8.90 -22.28
C GLU A 320 7.01 -7.83 -21.92
N ALA A 321 7.76 -8.02 -20.83
CA ALA A 321 8.83 -7.10 -20.43
C ALA A 321 9.98 -7.06 -21.46
N GLU A 322 10.32 -8.20 -22.06
CA GLU A 322 11.31 -8.27 -23.14
C GLU A 322 10.80 -7.57 -24.41
N GLU A 323 9.52 -7.70 -24.74
CA GLU A 323 8.90 -6.97 -25.85
C GLU A 323 9.00 -5.45 -25.63
N ILE A 324 8.72 -4.96 -24.42
CA ILE A 324 8.85 -3.53 -24.05
C ILE A 324 10.28 -3.04 -24.22
N LYS A 325 11.28 -3.85 -23.85
CA LYS A 325 12.71 -3.50 -24.03
C LYS A 325 13.14 -3.45 -25.49
N GLN A 326 12.50 -4.23 -26.36
CA GLN A 326 12.77 -4.28 -27.79
C GLN A 326 11.96 -3.28 -28.62
N GLU A 327 11.01 -2.56 -28.01
CA GLU A 327 10.27 -1.51 -28.67
C GLU A 327 11.22 -0.39 -29.14
N ALA A 328 11.11 -0.03 -30.41
CA ALA A 328 11.93 1.02 -31.01
C ALA A 328 11.69 2.36 -30.32
N MET A 329 12.77 3.01 -29.85
CA MET A 329 12.71 4.36 -29.32
C MET A 329 12.45 5.34 -30.46
N ILE A 330 11.46 6.23 -30.31
CA ILE A 330 11.13 7.26 -31.29
C ILE A 330 11.06 8.59 -30.57
N ILE A 331 11.83 9.57 -31.05
CA ILE A 331 11.93 10.92 -30.47
C ILE A 331 11.56 11.92 -31.55
N THR A 332 10.55 12.73 -31.26
CA THR A 332 10.05 13.76 -32.18
C THR A 332 10.58 15.15 -31.83
N THR A 333 10.42 16.10 -32.74
CA THR A 333 10.66 17.53 -32.48
C THR A 333 9.85 18.03 -31.30
N GLY A 334 8.60 17.57 -31.17
CA GLY A 334 7.73 17.91 -30.04
C GLY A 334 8.27 17.42 -28.69
N ASP A 335 8.98 16.30 -28.65
CA ASP A 335 9.60 15.78 -27.42
C ASP A 335 10.80 16.62 -27.00
N ILE A 336 11.66 16.99 -27.96
CA ILE A 336 12.79 17.88 -27.71
C ILE A 336 12.31 19.26 -27.27
N CYS A 337 11.32 19.86 -27.95
CA CYS A 337 10.77 21.16 -27.58
C CYS A 337 10.25 21.15 -26.13
N LYS A 338 9.52 20.10 -25.73
CA LYS A 338 9.03 19.96 -24.36
C LYS A 338 10.17 19.90 -23.33
N HIS A 339 11.24 19.18 -23.66
CA HIS A 339 12.42 19.10 -22.80
C HIS A 339 13.11 20.47 -22.68
N LEU A 340 13.27 21.19 -23.80
CA LEU A 340 13.82 22.54 -23.82
C LEU A 340 12.98 23.50 -22.96
N ASP A 341 11.66 23.50 -23.11
CA ASP A 341 10.73 24.27 -22.27
C ASP A 341 10.94 23.98 -20.78
N THR A 342 11.07 22.71 -20.43
CA THR A 342 11.31 22.28 -19.04
C THR A 342 12.63 22.84 -18.52
N LYS A 343 13.71 22.76 -19.32
CA LYS A 343 15.02 23.32 -18.96
C LYS A 343 15.02 24.84 -18.88
N ILE A 344 14.28 25.53 -19.74
CA ILE A 344 14.11 26.98 -19.66
C ILE A 344 13.53 27.36 -18.30
N ASN A 345 12.43 26.72 -17.89
CA ASN A 345 11.80 26.98 -16.61
C ASN A 345 12.74 26.68 -15.42
N GLU A 346 13.46 25.54 -15.45
CA GLU A 346 14.45 25.18 -14.41
C GLU A 346 15.54 26.25 -14.26
N PHE A 347 16.07 26.78 -15.38
CA PHE A 347 17.10 27.82 -15.32
C PHE A 347 16.54 29.20 -14.96
N GLU A 348 15.31 29.53 -15.35
CA GLU A 348 14.64 30.78 -14.94
C GLU A 348 14.40 30.81 -13.42
N GLU A 349 13.97 29.69 -12.84
CA GLU A 349 13.80 29.56 -11.39
C GLU A 349 15.15 29.75 -10.66
N LYS A 350 16.20 29.03 -11.09
CA LYS A 350 17.56 29.19 -10.54
C LYS A 350 18.09 30.61 -10.68
N ALA A 351 17.85 31.26 -11.82
CA ALA A 351 18.25 32.66 -12.03
C ALA A 351 17.52 33.60 -11.05
N ALA A 352 16.23 33.41 -10.84
CA ALA A 352 15.44 34.20 -9.90
C ALA A 352 15.93 34.02 -8.46
N GLU A 353 16.21 32.78 -8.04
CA GLU A 353 16.78 32.46 -6.74
C GLU A 353 18.15 33.12 -6.54
N ASN A 354 19.08 32.92 -7.49
CA ASN A 354 20.41 33.50 -7.43
C ASN A 354 20.37 35.04 -7.40
N LEU A 355 19.45 35.67 -8.13
CA LEU A 355 19.25 37.12 -8.11
C LEU A 355 18.72 37.60 -6.75
N ALA A 356 17.79 36.88 -6.13
CA ALA A 356 17.26 37.20 -4.81
C ALA A 356 18.37 37.11 -3.75
N VAL A 357 19.16 36.04 -3.75
CA VAL A 357 20.29 35.84 -2.83
C VAL A 357 21.38 36.90 -3.04
N PHE A 358 21.69 37.23 -4.31
CA PHE A 358 22.60 38.33 -4.64
C PHE A 358 22.13 39.67 -4.05
N LYS A 359 20.86 40.05 -4.26
CA LYS A 359 20.29 41.30 -3.74
C LYS A 359 20.29 41.35 -2.21
N ALA A 360 20.02 40.22 -1.56
CA ALA A 360 20.07 40.11 -0.10
C ALA A 360 21.50 40.29 0.43
N ALA A 361 22.48 39.60 -0.17
CA ALA A 361 23.89 39.72 0.22
C ALA A 361 24.46 41.12 -0.08
N GLN A 362 23.99 41.79 -1.14
CA GLN A 362 24.45 43.14 -1.50
C GLN A 362 24.13 44.17 -0.42
N LYS A 363 23.03 44.00 0.33
CA LYS A 363 22.65 44.89 1.44
C LYS A 363 23.63 44.84 2.62
N ASN A 364 24.40 43.75 2.75
CA ASN A 364 25.38 43.58 3.81
C ASN A 364 26.74 44.20 3.47
N ILE A 365 26.94 44.65 2.23
CA ILE A 365 28.15 45.34 1.81
C ILE A 365 28.04 46.80 2.26
N LEU A 366 29.00 47.23 3.07
CA LEU A 366 28.99 48.54 3.71
C LEU A 366 29.93 49.51 2.99
N SER A 367 29.57 50.79 3.01
CA SER A 367 30.46 51.87 2.56
C SER A 367 31.59 52.10 3.55
N GLU A 368 32.70 52.69 3.07
CA GLU A 368 33.86 52.98 3.92
C GLU A 368 33.51 53.83 5.15
N GLN A 369 32.69 54.88 4.97
CA GLN A 369 32.19 55.71 6.07
C GLN A 369 31.41 54.90 7.12
N ARG A 370 30.66 53.88 6.68
CA ARG A 370 29.88 53.03 7.58
C ARG A 370 30.76 52.04 8.34
N LEU A 371 31.80 51.52 7.69
CA LEU A 371 32.81 50.68 8.33
C LEU A 371 33.58 51.44 9.40
N GLU A 372 34.00 52.68 9.11
CA GLU A 372 34.65 53.55 10.09
C GLU A 372 33.77 53.83 11.30
N LEU A 373 32.49 54.12 11.07
CA LEU A 373 31.54 54.36 12.16
C LEU A 373 31.34 53.11 13.01
N LEU A 374 31.22 51.93 12.38
CA LEU A 374 31.11 50.65 13.09
C LEU A 374 32.39 50.29 13.86
N ALA A 375 33.56 50.60 13.32
CA ALA A 375 34.83 50.41 14.02
C ALA A 375 34.89 51.27 15.29
N LYS A 376 34.51 52.55 15.19
CA LYS A 376 34.40 53.45 16.35
C LYS A 376 33.37 52.94 17.35
N ASP A 377 32.21 52.49 16.88
CA ASP A 377 31.19 51.91 17.77
C ASP A 377 31.67 50.63 18.46
N LYS A 378 32.35 49.71 17.76
CA LYS A 378 32.92 48.50 18.37
C LYS A 378 33.93 48.85 19.47
N MET A 379 34.83 49.81 19.22
CA MET A 379 35.84 50.25 20.18
C MET A 379 35.20 50.86 21.45
N PHE A 380 34.07 51.56 21.31
CA PHE A 380 33.40 52.26 22.41
C PHE A 380 32.09 51.61 22.86
N ASN A 381 31.95 50.28 22.72
CA ASN A 381 30.78 49.51 23.18
C ASN A 381 29.44 50.09 22.69
N ASN A 382 29.40 50.49 21.41
CA ASN A 382 28.27 51.11 20.71
C ASN A 382 27.79 52.46 21.29
N ASN A 383 28.65 53.18 22.00
CA ASN A 383 28.31 54.48 22.59
C ASN A 383 28.73 55.67 21.72
N TYR A 384 29.69 55.49 20.80
CA TYR A 384 30.24 56.58 20.00
C TYR A 384 29.19 57.27 19.13
N SER A 385 28.49 56.52 18.27
CA SER A 385 27.46 57.07 17.40
C SER A 385 26.22 57.52 18.17
N LYS A 386 25.90 56.88 19.31
CA LYS A 386 24.80 57.26 20.20
C LYS A 386 25.05 58.63 20.83
N ASP A 387 26.24 58.83 21.41
CA ASP A 387 26.60 60.09 22.07
C ASP A 387 26.68 61.23 21.06
N ILE A 388 27.21 61.01 19.84
CA ILE A 388 27.19 62.02 18.77
C ILE A 388 25.76 62.44 18.41
N LYS A 389 24.87 61.47 18.17
CA LYS A 389 23.46 61.77 17.86
C LYS A 389 22.76 62.49 19.00
N GLN A 390 23.03 62.09 20.25
CA GLN A 390 22.45 62.71 21.43
C GLN A 390 22.97 64.14 21.62
N TYR A 391 24.26 64.37 21.38
CA TYR A 391 24.88 65.69 21.41
C TYR A 391 24.26 66.63 20.36
N ASP A 392 24.08 66.15 19.13
CA ASP A 392 23.45 66.93 18.05
C ASP A 392 22.00 67.28 18.38
N LYS A 393 21.23 66.33 18.94
CA LYS A 393 19.85 66.56 19.38
C LYS A 393 19.79 67.65 20.47
N LEU A 394 20.60 67.49 21.53
CA LEU A 394 20.67 68.47 22.63
C LEU A 394 21.12 69.85 22.13
N SER A 395 22.05 69.89 21.16
CA SER A 395 22.54 71.15 20.56
C SER A 395 21.46 71.87 19.76
N LYS A 396 20.63 71.13 19.00
CA LYS A 396 19.49 71.70 18.27
C LYS A 396 18.43 72.24 19.24
N GLU A 397 18.08 71.49 20.28
CA GLU A 397 17.11 71.91 21.29
C GLU A 397 17.59 73.14 22.08
N LEU A 398 18.87 73.18 22.47
CA LEU A 398 19.47 74.34 23.13
C LEU A 398 19.48 75.57 22.22
N LYS A 399 19.77 75.41 20.93
CA LYS A 399 19.76 76.51 19.97
C LYS A 399 18.36 77.14 19.87
N GLN A 400 17.31 76.34 19.89
CA GLN A 400 15.92 76.81 19.89
C GLN A 400 15.56 77.54 21.20
N ILE A 401 15.91 76.99 22.35
CA ILE A 401 15.60 77.62 23.65
C ILE A 401 16.37 78.95 23.78
N ASN A 402 17.64 78.98 23.39
CA ASN A 402 18.48 80.18 23.48
C ASN A 402 18.07 81.29 22.50
N SER A 403 17.36 80.98 21.41
CA SER A 403 16.76 82.02 20.56
C SER A 403 15.48 82.61 21.17
N ILE A 404 14.77 81.84 21.99
CA ILE A 404 13.51 82.27 22.62
C ILE A 404 13.77 83.07 23.91
N LEU A 405 14.74 82.64 24.73
CA LEU A 405 15.05 83.24 26.03
C LEU A 405 15.18 84.79 26.01
N PRO A 406 15.92 85.42 25.07
CA PRO A 406 16.04 86.87 25.00
C PRO A 406 14.71 87.60 24.80
N THR A 407 13.74 86.98 24.12
CA THR A 407 12.43 87.59 23.82
C THR A 407 11.49 87.66 25.03
N LEU A 408 11.85 86.97 26.12
CA LEU A 408 11.07 86.85 27.35
C LEU A 408 11.60 87.78 28.46
N TYR A 409 12.78 88.39 28.30
CA TYR A 409 13.35 89.31 29.29
C TYR A 409 12.51 90.60 29.41
N GLY A 410 12.37 91.10 30.65
CA GLY A 410 11.64 92.35 30.94
C GLY A 410 10.10 92.26 30.92
N LYS A 411 9.52 91.08 30.62
CA LYS A 411 8.06 90.88 30.55
C LYS A 411 7.52 90.25 31.85
N ALA A 412 6.78 91.05 32.64
CA ALA A 412 6.31 90.65 33.97
C ALA A 412 5.31 89.47 33.95
N ASP A 413 4.47 89.37 32.93
CA ASP A 413 3.49 88.30 32.71
C ASP A 413 4.14 86.96 32.29
N LYS A 414 5.40 86.98 31.84
CA LYS A 414 6.14 85.82 31.31
C LYS A 414 7.18 85.23 32.27
N ILE A 415 7.26 85.72 33.50
CA ILE A 415 8.29 85.33 34.50
C ILE A 415 8.32 83.81 34.76
N LYS A 416 7.15 83.15 34.87
CA LYS A 416 7.08 81.68 35.08
C LYS A 416 7.63 80.90 33.88
N GLU A 417 7.28 81.32 32.66
CA GLU A 417 7.75 80.72 31.41
C GLU A 417 9.26 80.90 31.26
N LEU A 418 9.76 82.12 31.50
CA LEU A 418 11.19 82.46 31.53
C LEU A 418 11.96 81.59 32.52
N SER A 419 11.47 81.45 33.75
CA SER A 419 12.11 80.62 34.78
C SER A 419 12.18 79.14 34.37
N SER A 420 11.07 78.60 33.84
CA SER A 420 11.00 77.20 33.40
C SER A 420 11.95 76.89 32.23
N LEU A 421 12.00 77.77 31.21
CA LEU A 421 12.88 77.61 30.06
C LEU A 421 14.35 77.85 30.41
N SER A 422 14.65 78.77 31.34
CA SER A 422 16.01 79.00 31.81
C SER A 422 16.55 77.78 32.56
N ARG A 423 15.73 77.17 33.42
CA ARG A 423 16.09 75.92 34.12
C ARG A 423 16.32 74.78 33.12
N LYS A 424 15.41 74.59 32.16
CA LYS A 424 15.56 73.59 31.10
C LYS A 424 16.80 73.82 30.25
N SER A 425 17.12 75.07 29.88
CA SER A 425 18.34 75.43 29.16
C SER A 425 19.59 75.06 29.97
N GLN A 426 19.60 75.35 31.27
CA GLN A 426 20.72 74.99 32.14
C GLN A 426 20.91 73.48 32.28
N GLU A 427 19.82 72.72 32.42
CA GLU A 427 19.83 71.25 32.50
C GLU A 427 20.31 70.61 31.19
N LEU A 428 19.79 71.07 30.04
CA LEU A 428 20.22 70.63 28.71
C LEU A 428 21.68 71.00 28.43
N SER A 429 22.11 72.20 28.84
CA SER A 429 23.50 72.67 28.70
C SER A 429 24.46 71.82 29.53
N SER A 430 24.09 71.52 30.77
CA SER A 430 24.85 70.62 31.66
C SER A 430 24.95 69.22 31.06
N SER A 431 23.84 68.70 30.53
CA SER A 431 23.79 67.38 29.90
C SER A 431 24.65 67.35 28.64
N ARG A 432 24.49 68.32 27.72
CA ARG A 432 25.30 68.46 26.52
C ARG A 432 26.80 68.53 26.86
N THR A 433 27.16 69.28 27.90
CA THR A 433 28.56 69.40 28.34
C THR A 433 29.11 68.05 28.82
N LYS A 434 28.33 67.26 29.57
CA LYS A 434 28.72 65.90 29.97
C LYS A 434 28.95 64.99 28.75
N ILE A 435 28.05 65.01 27.76
CA ILE A 435 28.23 64.23 26.53
C ILE A 435 29.43 64.73 25.73
N GLY A 436 29.60 66.05 25.59
CA GLY A 436 30.74 66.65 24.89
C GLY A 436 32.08 66.25 25.51
N LYS A 437 32.17 66.16 26.84
CA LYS A 437 33.34 65.61 27.53
C LYS A 437 33.62 64.15 27.16
N ARG A 438 32.58 63.30 27.09
CA ARG A 438 32.73 61.91 26.63
C ARG A 438 33.16 61.81 25.17
N ILE A 439 32.57 62.59 24.27
CA ILE A 439 32.99 62.65 22.87
C ILE A 439 34.44 63.10 22.74
N SER A 440 34.86 64.08 23.55
CA SER A 440 36.27 64.51 23.61
C SER A 440 37.17 63.36 24.07
N ALA A 441 36.77 62.63 25.11
CA ALA A 441 37.50 61.45 25.58
C ALA A 441 37.61 60.38 24.49
N TYR A 442 36.55 60.10 23.72
CA TYR A 442 36.60 59.18 22.58
C TYR A 442 37.60 59.63 21.52
N LYS A 443 37.65 60.94 21.20
CA LYS A 443 38.61 61.47 20.22
C LYS A 443 40.06 61.34 20.70
N THR A 444 40.29 61.61 21.98
CA THR A 444 41.61 61.40 22.61
C THR A 444 42.00 59.92 22.54
N GLU A 445 41.12 59.02 22.95
CA GLU A 445 41.36 57.58 22.93
C GLU A 445 41.63 57.04 21.52
N LEU A 446 40.89 57.53 20.50
CA LEU A 446 41.15 57.18 19.09
C LEU A 446 42.54 57.59 18.58
N THR A 447 43.15 58.60 19.22
CA THR A 447 44.51 59.07 18.89
C THR A 447 45.56 58.34 19.71
N THR A 448 45.31 58.13 21.02
CA THR A 448 46.25 57.45 21.93
C THR A 448 46.33 55.96 21.66
N ASN A 449 45.21 55.31 21.38
CA ASN A 449 45.11 53.87 21.12
C ASN A 449 44.71 53.61 19.66
N HIS A 450 45.42 54.27 18.75
CA HIS A 450 45.12 54.25 17.32
C HIS A 450 45.32 52.87 16.68
N GLU A 451 46.24 52.07 17.21
CA GLU A 451 46.50 50.71 16.74
C GLU A 451 45.30 49.79 16.93
N GLU A 452 44.62 49.87 18.08
CA GLU A 452 43.42 49.06 18.36
C GLU A 452 42.27 49.42 17.40
N TYR A 453 42.00 50.73 17.20
CA TYR A 453 41.03 51.19 16.21
C TYR A 453 41.35 50.68 14.81
N THR A 454 42.61 50.80 14.40
CA THR A 454 43.08 50.38 13.07
C THR A 454 42.94 48.88 12.88
N SER A 455 43.25 48.08 13.90
CA SER A 455 43.05 46.63 13.90
C SER A 455 41.58 46.26 13.68
N ILE A 456 40.66 46.87 14.44
CA ILE A 456 39.21 46.65 14.31
C ILE A 456 38.72 47.05 12.90
N LEU A 457 39.16 48.21 12.40
CA LEU A 457 38.76 48.70 11.09
C LEU A 457 39.27 47.78 9.96
N ASN A 458 40.53 47.33 10.04
CA ASN A 458 41.11 46.43 9.04
C ASN A 458 40.38 45.07 9.03
N GLN A 459 40.02 44.53 10.19
CA GLN A 459 39.22 43.31 10.28
C GLN A 459 37.84 43.48 9.63
N LEU A 460 37.15 44.59 9.90
CA LEU A 460 35.87 44.90 9.27
C LEU A 460 36.00 45.13 7.74
N LYS A 461 37.08 45.76 7.28
CA LYS A 461 37.38 45.92 5.85
C LYS A 461 37.56 44.56 5.17
N LYS A 462 38.34 43.66 5.78
CA LYS A 462 38.54 42.29 5.29
C LYS A 462 37.23 41.49 5.21
N GLU A 463 36.40 41.55 6.26
CA GLU A 463 35.08 40.91 6.26
C GLU A 463 34.17 41.46 5.15
N ASN A 464 34.21 42.77 4.90
CA ASN A 464 33.46 43.42 3.84
C ASN A 464 33.99 43.07 2.44
N GLU A 465 35.30 42.95 2.26
CA GLU A 465 35.93 42.47 1.02
C GLU A 465 35.57 41.01 0.71
N ASP A 466 35.55 40.15 1.73
CA ASP A 466 35.06 38.77 1.61
C ASP A 466 33.58 38.74 1.20
N ALA A 467 32.75 39.61 1.78
CA ALA A 467 31.35 39.74 1.41
C ALA A 467 31.18 40.22 -0.05
N ILE A 468 31.97 41.20 -0.50
CA ILE A 468 32.01 41.67 -1.89
C ILE A 468 32.38 40.52 -2.83
N SER A 469 33.43 39.75 -2.50
CA SER A 469 33.90 38.65 -3.32
C SER A 469 32.85 37.53 -3.43
N LYS A 470 32.21 37.15 -2.31
CA LYS A 470 31.08 36.20 -2.31
C LYS A 470 29.91 36.72 -3.14
N ASN A 471 29.58 38.00 -3.04
CA ASN A 471 28.49 38.61 -3.80
C ASN A 471 28.76 38.64 -5.32
N LYS A 472 30.01 38.87 -5.75
CA LYS A 472 30.43 38.74 -7.16
C LYS A 472 30.20 37.32 -7.71
N ILE A 473 30.50 36.28 -6.93
CA ILE A 473 30.25 34.88 -7.32
C ILE A 473 28.75 34.63 -7.51
N LEU A 474 27.90 35.13 -6.61
CA LEU A 474 26.44 35.01 -6.74
C LEU A 474 25.91 35.69 -8.01
N TYR A 475 26.43 36.88 -8.34
CA TYR A 475 26.06 37.57 -9.58
C TYR A 475 26.52 36.80 -10.83
N ALA A 476 27.73 36.23 -10.79
CA ALA A 476 28.23 35.39 -11.87
C ALA A 476 27.34 34.15 -12.10
N ARG A 477 26.85 33.51 -11.03
CA ARG A 477 25.88 32.39 -11.13
C ARG A 477 24.57 32.82 -11.77
N TYR A 478 23.98 33.94 -11.32
CA TYR A 478 22.78 34.52 -11.95
C TYR A 478 23.00 34.78 -13.45
N LYS A 479 24.13 35.37 -13.82
CA LYS A 479 24.48 35.64 -15.22
C LYS A 479 24.64 34.36 -16.04
N TYR A 480 25.23 33.33 -15.45
CA TYR A 480 25.35 32.02 -16.09
C TYR A 480 23.97 31.41 -16.36
N ASP A 481 23.07 31.38 -15.38
CA ASP A 481 21.73 30.79 -15.55
C ASP A 481 20.92 31.55 -16.61
N MET A 482 20.97 32.90 -16.59
CA MET A 482 20.34 33.73 -17.62
C MET A 482 20.90 33.46 -19.03
N LEU A 483 22.19 33.20 -19.16
CA LEU A 483 22.80 32.82 -20.43
C LEU A 483 22.28 31.45 -20.90
N GLN A 484 22.11 30.49 -19.99
CA GLN A 484 21.51 29.19 -20.34
C GLN A 484 20.05 29.36 -20.80
N VAL A 485 19.23 30.15 -20.10
CA VAL A 485 17.86 30.47 -20.53
C VAL A 485 17.84 30.99 -21.98
N GLN A 486 18.72 31.92 -22.32
CA GLN A 486 18.81 32.46 -23.69
C GLN A 486 19.21 31.42 -24.73
N LYS A 487 20.19 30.56 -24.41
CA LYS A 487 20.63 29.48 -25.31
C LYS A 487 19.50 28.49 -25.58
N TYR A 488 18.80 28.05 -24.54
CA TYR A 488 17.70 27.09 -24.67
C TYR A 488 16.48 27.71 -25.39
N LYS A 489 16.13 28.98 -25.12
CA LYS A 489 15.08 29.69 -25.88
C LYS A 489 15.42 29.81 -27.36
N THR A 490 16.68 30.13 -27.68
CA THR A 490 17.14 30.20 -29.07
C THR A 490 17.01 28.84 -29.78
N ALA A 491 17.37 27.75 -29.10
CA ALA A 491 17.20 26.40 -29.64
C ALA A 491 15.72 26.04 -29.87
N LEU A 492 14.86 26.40 -28.91
CA LEU A 492 13.42 26.20 -29.00
C LEU A 492 12.81 26.98 -30.17
N ASP A 493 13.13 28.27 -30.32
CA ASP A 493 12.63 29.13 -31.40
C ASP A 493 13.03 28.61 -32.80
N LYS A 494 14.21 27.97 -32.90
CA LYS A 494 14.64 27.31 -34.14
C LYS A 494 13.79 26.07 -34.43
N LEU A 495 13.53 25.22 -33.44
CA LEU A 495 12.74 24.00 -33.59
C LEU A 495 11.23 24.24 -33.72
N ALA A 496 10.71 25.33 -33.17
CA ALA A 496 9.29 25.68 -33.22
C ALA A 496 8.76 25.95 -34.66
N LYS A 497 9.68 26.10 -35.63
CA LYS A 497 9.36 26.28 -37.05
C LYS A 497 9.14 24.95 -37.79
N GLU A 498 9.55 23.84 -37.19
CA GLU A 498 9.39 22.48 -37.73
C GLU A 498 8.07 21.85 -37.25
N ASP A 499 7.56 20.87 -37.99
CA ASP A 499 6.40 20.08 -37.54
C ASP A 499 6.77 19.29 -36.27
N LYS A 500 5.94 19.40 -35.23
CA LYS A 500 6.13 18.72 -33.93
C LYS A 500 6.18 17.21 -34.07
N ASP A 501 5.51 16.67 -35.08
CA ASP A 501 5.47 15.22 -35.36
C ASP A 501 6.71 14.74 -36.13
N THR A 502 7.64 15.63 -36.51
CA THR A 502 8.86 15.24 -37.22
C THR A 502 9.73 14.37 -36.33
N ILE A 503 10.13 13.20 -36.83
CA ILE A 503 11.05 12.30 -36.13
C ILE A 503 12.47 12.87 -36.22
N ILE A 504 13.07 13.15 -35.05
CA ILE A 504 14.47 13.54 -34.92
C ILE A 504 15.37 12.31 -34.75
N PHE A 505 14.87 11.30 -34.04
CA PHE A 505 15.60 10.06 -33.81
C PHE A 505 14.64 8.87 -33.76
N SER A 506 15.05 7.73 -34.34
CA SER A 506 14.37 6.46 -34.16
C SER A 506 15.36 5.30 -34.13
N ASP A 507 15.24 4.38 -33.16
CA ASP A 507 15.94 3.10 -33.21
C ASP A 507 15.36 2.26 -34.36
N LYS A 508 16.23 1.71 -35.22
CA LYS A 508 15.96 0.78 -36.35
C LYS A 508 14.48 0.42 -36.58
N ILE A 509 13.69 1.37 -37.08
CA ILE A 509 12.39 1.08 -37.66
C ILE A 509 12.67 0.35 -38.97
N SER A 510 12.05 -0.82 -39.19
CA SER A 510 12.17 -1.52 -40.48
C SER A 510 11.81 -0.58 -41.62
N SER A 511 12.48 -0.67 -42.76
CA SER A 511 12.12 0.17 -43.92
C SER A 511 10.74 -0.16 -44.47
N LYS A 512 10.18 -1.32 -44.11
CA LYS A 512 8.88 -1.81 -44.56
C LYS A 512 7.97 -2.22 -43.40
N LEU A 513 6.67 -2.07 -43.59
CA LEU A 513 5.66 -2.46 -42.62
C LEU A 513 5.64 -3.97 -42.44
N GLU A 514 5.91 -4.43 -41.22
CA GLU A 514 5.94 -5.84 -40.82
C GLU A 514 4.91 -6.12 -39.72
N HIS A 515 4.60 -7.39 -39.49
CA HIS A 515 3.67 -7.83 -38.44
C HIS A 515 4.09 -7.46 -37.00
N LYS A 516 5.35 -7.11 -36.79
CA LYS A 516 5.89 -6.72 -35.48
C LYS A 516 5.69 -5.23 -35.16
N ASN A 517 5.32 -4.42 -36.16
CA ASN A 517 5.04 -3.00 -35.93
C ASN A 517 3.74 -2.83 -35.12
N LYS A 518 3.59 -1.67 -34.49
CA LYS A 518 2.39 -1.29 -33.74
C LYS A 518 1.77 -0.04 -34.35
N LEU A 519 0.45 -0.03 -34.52
CA LEU A 519 -0.30 1.16 -34.91
C LEU A 519 -0.37 2.13 -33.73
N ASP A 520 -0.11 3.41 -34.00
CA ASP A 520 0.01 4.47 -33.00
C ASP A 520 0.94 4.06 -31.84
N GLY A 521 1.95 3.22 -32.10
CA GLY A 521 2.90 2.70 -31.11
C GLY A 521 2.30 1.81 -30.00
N ILE A 522 1.01 1.47 -30.09
CA ILE A 522 0.26 0.85 -28.98
C ILE A 522 -0.40 -0.45 -29.43
N THR A 523 -1.09 -0.43 -30.56
CA THR A 523 -1.89 -1.58 -31.01
C THR A 523 -1.03 -2.48 -31.87
N SER A 524 -0.75 -3.69 -31.40
CA SER A 524 -0.08 -4.72 -32.20
C SER A 524 -0.90 -5.00 -33.45
N LEU A 525 -0.24 -5.00 -34.62
CA LEU A 525 -0.94 -5.30 -35.87
C LEU A 525 -1.51 -6.72 -35.88
N LYS A 526 -0.90 -7.67 -35.16
CA LYS A 526 -1.40 -9.04 -35.03
C LYS A 526 -2.79 -9.13 -34.38
N ASP A 527 -3.14 -8.15 -33.56
CA ASP A 527 -4.43 -8.11 -32.87
C ASP A 527 -5.53 -7.46 -33.73
N LEU A 528 -5.15 -6.86 -34.86
CA LEU A 528 -6.10 -6.22 -35.77
C LEU A 528 -6.68 -7.24 -36.76
N PRO A 529 -7.97 -7.10 -37.12
CA PRO A 529 -8.55 -7.86 -38.21
C PRO A 529 -7.79 -7.58 -39.51
N SER A 530 -7.50 -8.63 -40.28
CA SER A 530 -6.79 -8.52 -41.55
C SER A 530 -7.58 -9.11 -42.71
N ILE A 531 -7.25 -8.66 -43.92
CA ILE A 531 -7.81 -9.15 -45.17
C ILE A 531 -6.72 -9.31 -46.22
N THR A 532 -6.82 -10.35 -47.03
CA THR A 532 -5.86 -10.63 -48.10
C THR A 532 -6.50 -10.39 -49.46
N ASN A 533 -5.87 -9.57 -50.30
CA ASN A 533 -6.30 -9.30 -51.67
C ASN A 533 -5.09 -9.25 -52.60
N ASN A 534 -5.13 -9.95 -53.74
CA ASN A 534 -4.03 -10.04 -54.71
C ASN A 534 -2.65 -10.30 -54.05
N ASN A 535 -2.57 -11.30 -53.17
CA ASN A 535 -1.36 -11.67 -52.39
C ASN A 535 -0.81 -10.58 -51.45
N ASN A 536 -1.58 -9.53 -51.18
CA ASN A 536 -1.20 -8.50 -50.21
C ASN A 536 -2.10 -8.56 -48.98
N THR A 537 -1.52 -8.44 -47.79
CA THR A 537 -2.23 -8.44 -46.51
C THR A 537 -2.47 -7.00 -46.03
N TYR A 538 -3.71 -6.70 -45.68
CA TYR A 538 -4.15 -5.40 -45.18
C TYR A 538 -4.73 -5.54 -43.78
N PHE A 539 -4.23 -4.75 -42.82
CA PHE A 539 -4.77 -4.68 -41.47
C PHE A 539 -5.78 -3.53 -41.36
N ILE A 540 -6.98 -3.82 -40.85
CA ILE A 540 -8.07 -2.86 -40.73
C ILE A 540 -7.85 -2.02 -39.47
N ILE A 541 -7.61 -0.72 -39.65
CA ILE A 541 -7.32 0.23 -38.57
C ILE A 541 -8.55 1.02 -38.11
N ASP A 542 -9.56 1.17 -38.97
CA ASP A 542 -10.86 1.77 -38.63
C ASP A 542 -11.95 1.08 -39.45
N LYS A 543 -12.78 0.26 -38.78
CA LYS A 543 -13.89 -0.46 -39.42
C LYS A 543 -15.00 0.47 -39.92
N ASN A 544 -15.25 1.59 -39.24
CA ASN A 544 -16.35 2.50 -39.59
C ASN A 544 -16.00 3.35 -40.82
N LYS A 545 -14.72 3.66 -40.99
CA LYS A 545 -14.20 4.44 -42.13
C LYS A 545 -13.55 3.58 -43.22
N ASN A 546 -13.62 2.26 -43.09
CA ASN A 546 -12.99 1.28 -43.97
C ASN A 546 -11.51 1.57 -44.26
N LYS A 547 -10.75 1.97 -43.24
CA LYS A 547 -9.32 2.28 -43.37
C LYS A 547 -8.47 1.07 -43.06
N ALA A 548 -7.43 0.85 -43.86
CA ALA A 548 -6.47 -0.22 -43.66
C ALA A 548 -5.04 0.21 -44.00
N ILE A 549 -4.07 -0.54 -43.50
CA ILE A 549 -2.64 -0.40 -43.83
C ILE A 549 -2.12 -1.71 -44.42
N LYS A 550 -1.13 -1.63 -45.32
CA LYS A 550 -0.67 -2.78 -46.11
C LYS A 550 0.71 -3.26 -45.65
N ILE A 551 0.85 -4.56 -45.37
CA ILE A 551 2.15 -5.17 -45.08
C ILE A 551 3.08 -5.04 -46.28
N GLY A 552 4.34 -4.69 -46.01
CA GLY A 552 5.39 -4.49 -47.01
C GLY A 552 5.48 -3.09 -47.60
N ASP A 553 4.56 -2.18 -47.23
CA ASP A 553 4.66 -0.77 -47.62
C ASP A 553 5.84 -0.07 -46.94
N ASP A 554 6.44 0.88 -47.65
CA ASP A 554 7.58 1.64 -47.15
C ASP A 554 7.16 2.54 -45.96
N ILE A 555 7.98 2.53 -44.92
CA ILE A 555 7.80 3.37 -43.73
C ILE A 555 8.61 4.65 -43.91
N ILE A 556 7.93 5.80 -43.98
CA ILE A 556 8.57 7.11 -44.14
C ILE A 556 8.32 7.91 -42.88
N GLN A 557 9.38 8.26 -42.14
CA GLN A 557 9.28 8.98 -40.86
C GLN A 557 8.27 8.33 -39.88
N GLY A 558 8.30 7.00 -39.76
CA GLY A 558 7.40 6.26 -38.87
C GLY A 558 5.92 6.28 -39.31
N LYS A 559 5.63 6.72 -40.54
CA LYS A 559 4.30 6.79 -41.13
C LYS A 559 4.18 5.79 -42.28
N VAL A 560 2.98 5.22 -42.45
CA VAL A 560 2.63 4.32 -43.55
C VAL A 560 1.36 4.76 -44.27
N PRO A 561 1.24 4.55 -45.59
CA PRO A 561 0.05 4.94 -46.33
C PRO A 561 -1.22 4.23 -45.85
N VAL A 562 -2.34 4.96 -45.83
CA VAL A 562 -3.67 4.40 -45.54
C VAL A 562 -4.40 4.10 -46.84
N TYR A 563 -5.09 2.96 -46.85
CA TYR A 563 -5.94 2.49 -47.94
C TYR A 563 -7.41 2.48 -47.51
N TYR A 564 -8.30 2.82 -48.44
CA TYR A 564 -9.74 2.68 -48.28
C TYR A 564 -10.20 1.37 -48.92
N LEU A 565 -10.93 0.56 -48.15
CA LEU A 565 -11.53 -0.69 -48.60
C LEU A 565 -13.00 -0.45 -48.97
N LYS A 566 -13.40 -0.75 -50.20
CA LYS A 566 -14.82 -0.75 -50.61
C LYS A 566 -15.22 -2.16 -51.00
N THR A 567 -16.25 -2.67 -50.32
CA THR A 567 -16.81 -4.01 -50.55
C THR A 567 -18.13 -3.89 -51.29
N ASP A 568 -18.15 -4.29 -52.56
CA ASP A 568 -19.38 -4.44 -53.35
C ASP A 568 -19.59 -5.93 -53.61
N ASN A 569 -20.57 -6.54 -52.93
CA ASN A 569 -21.19 -7.89 -52.97
C ASN A 569 -20.46 -9.15 -53.53
N THR A 570 -19.33 -9.04 -54.22
CA THR A 570 -18.43 -10.12 -54.64
C THR A 570 -16.96 -9.68 -54.84
N LYS A 571 -16.61 -8.38 -54.83
CA LYS A 571 -15.24 -7.88 -55.04
C LYS A 571 -14.85 -6.76 -54.08
N ILE A 572 -13.59 -6.79 -53.65
CA ILE A 572 -12.99 -5.79 -52.75
C ILE A 572 -12.13 -4.86 -53.61
N SER A 573 -12.55 -3.60 -53.72
CA SER A 573 -11.75 -2.55 -54.35
C SER A 573 -10.93 -1.81 -53.29
N ILE A 574 -9.65 -1.62 -53.58
CA ILE A 574 -8.69 -0.99 -52.66
C ILE A 574 -8.16 0.28 -53.33
N GLN A 575 -8.32 1.41 -52.66
CA GLN A 575 -7.83 2.70 -53.14
C GLN A 575 -6.81 3.27 -52.15
N LYS A 576 -5.61 3.60 -52.64
CA LYS A 576 -4.60 4.31 -51.84
C LYS A 576 -5.09 5.73 -51.56
N SER A 577 -5.05 6.15 -50.31
CA SER A 577 -5.38 7.51 -49.90
C SER A 577 -4.14 8.40 -49.80
N ASN A 578 -4.35 9.70 -49.63
CA ASN A 578 -3.31 10.66 -49.28
C ASN A 578 -3.07 10.74 -47.75
N GLU A 579 -3.73 9.89 -46.98
CA GLU A 579 -3.59 9.84 -45.52
C GLU A 579 -2.50 8.85 -45.12
N PHE A 580 -1.95 9.09 -43.92
CA PHE A 580 -0.94 8.25 -43.32
C PHE A 580 -1.34 7.83 -41.91
N ALA A 581 -1.02 6.59 -41.57
CA ALA A 581 -1.11 6.05 -40.23
C ALA A 581 0.25 6.09 -39.55
N TYR A 582 0.26 6.35 -38.26
CA TYR A 582 1.48 6.46 -37.46
C TYR A 582 1.81 5.10 -36.83
N LEU A 583 3.09 4.78 -36.74
CA LEU A 583 3.58 3.56 -36.09
C LEU A 583 4.17 3.82 -34.70
N TYR A 584 4.03 5.04 -34.21
CA TYR A 584 4.53 5.50 -32.93
C TYR A 584 3.43 6.21 -32.16
N ALA A 585 3.56 6.21 -30.83
CA ALA A 585 2.58 6.81 -29.96
C ALA A 585 2.59 8.33 -30.09
N ARG A 586 1.44 8.90 -30.48
CA ARG A 586 1.22 10.33 -30.46
C ARG A 586 0.74 10.75 -29.08
N LYS A 587 1.28 11.86 -28.58
CA LYS A 587 1.13 12.33 -27.20
C LYS A 587 -0.34 12.53 -26.76
N GLU A 588 -1.22 12.85 -27.70
CA GLU A 588 -2.66 13.01 -27.48
C GLU A 588 -3.39 11.70 -27.13
N GLN A 589 -2.78 10.54 -27.41
CA GLN A 589 -3.34 9.21 -27.11
C GLN A 589 -2.75 8.56 -25.84
N ILE A 590 -1.57 9.01 -25.38
CA ILE A 590 -0.85 8.43 -24.23
C ILE A 590 -1.56 8.71 -22.89
N SER A 591 -2.23 9.88 -22.77
CA SER A 591 -2.92 10.29 -21.55
C SER A 591 -4.06 9.36 -21.11
N ASN A 592 -4.68 8.63 -22.04
CA ASN A 592 -5.80 7.73 -21.76
C ASN A 592 -5.38 6.30 -21.35
N ILE A 593 -4.11 5.93 -21.49
CA ILE A 593 -3.66 4.53 -21.37
C ILE A 593 -2.76 4.31 -20.14
N SER A 594 -2.02 5.32 -19.69
CA SER A 594 -1.25 5.25 -18.42
C SER A 594 -2.10 4.88 -17.21
N GLN A 595 -3.42 5.13 -17.24
CA GLN A 595 -4.32 4.74 -16.14
C GLN A 595 -4.91 3.33 -16.28
N LYS A 596 -4.96 2.73 -17.48
CA LYS A 596 -5.61 1.42 -17.70
C LYS A 596 -4.68 0.21 -17.58
N LYS A 597 -3.37 0.37 -17.70
CA LYS A 597 -2.38 -0.72 -17.57
C LYS A 597 -1.61 -0.74 -16.23
N LEU A 598 -2.00 0.09 -15.26
CA LEU A 598 -1.29 0.21 -13.98
C LEU A 598 -1.64 -0.91 -12.97
N ASN A 599 -1.88 -2.13 -13.46
CA ASN A 599 -2.02 -3.37 -12.67
C ASN A 599 -1.07 -4.47 -13.19
N ASN A 600 0.11 -4.07 -13.68
CA ASN A 600 1.09 -4.98 -14.27
C ASN A 600 2.07 -5.54 -13.23
N HIS A 601 2.50 -6.79 -13.46
CA HIS A 601 3.51 -7.52 -12.70
C HIS A 601 4.80 -6.69 -12.49
N PRO A 602 5.53 -6.81 -11.36
CA PRO A 602 6.70 -5.97 -11.04
C PRO A 602 7.76 -5.89 -12.15
N ILE A 603 8.00 -7.00 -12.84
CA ILE A 603 8.96 -7.08 -13.96
C ILE A 603 8.57 -6.15 -15.12
N ILE A 604 7.28 -6.04 -15.44
CA ILE A 604 6.79 -5.16 -16.52
C ILE A 604 6.94 -3.68 -16.12
N GLN A 605 6.67 -3.35 -14.86
CA GLN A 605 6.83 -1.99 -14.34
C GLN A 605 8.28 -1.52 -14.45
N GLU A 606 9.22 -2.39 -14.06
CA GLU A 606 10.66 -2.10 -14.16
C GLU A 606 11.11 -1.94 -15.63
N ALA A 607 10.59 -2.74 -16.56
CA ALA A 607 10.87 -2.59 -17.98
C ALA A 607 10.43 -1.23 -18.53
N HIS A 608 9.21 -0.77 -18.23
CA HIS A 608 8.74 0.56 -18.62
C HIS A 608 9.58 1.68 -17.99
N LYS A 609 9.98 1.55 -16.73
CA LYS A 609 10.83 2.54 -16.05
C LYS A 609 12.20 2.65 -16.71
N GLN A 610 12.81 1.52 -17.06
CA GLN A 610 14.08 1.48 -17.77
C GLN A 610 13.97 2.14 -19.16
N GLN A 611 12.91 1.83 -19.91
CA GLN A 611 12.64 2.42 -21.22
C GLN A 611 12.45 3.94 -21.12
N GLN A 612 11.66 4.43 -20.15
CA GLN A 612 11.43 5.86 -19.94
C GLN A 612 12.72 6.60 -19.53
N THR A 613 13.57 5.96 -18.72
CA THR A 613 14.87 6.51 -18.31
C THR A 613 15.79 6.66 -19.52
N SER A 614 15.89 5.62 -20.35
CA SER A 614 16.69 5.64 -21.58
C SER A 614 16.18 6.71 -22.57
N LEU A 615 14.87 6.82 -22.75
CA LEU A 615 14.24 7.85 -23.58
C LEU A 615 14.59 9.25 -23.10
N THR A 616 14.47 9.50 -21.79
CA THR A 616 14.75 10.82 -21.20
C THR A 616 16.23 11.20 -21.34
N ASP A 617 17.14 10.25 -21.12
CA ASP A 617 18.58 10.44 -21.31
C ASP A 617 18.93 10.78 -22.77
N LYS A 618 18.36 10.04 -23.74
CA LYS A 618 18.58 10.34 -25.17
C LYS A 618 18.01 11.70 -25.56
N ILE A 619 16.81 12.05 -25.12
CA ILE A 619 16.21 13.38 -25.33
C ILE A 619 17.14 14.47 -24.79
N SER A 620 17.65 14.31 -23.57
CA SER A 620 18.58 15.27 -22.97
C SER A 620 19.84 15.45 -23.82
N LYS A 621 20.47 14.35 -24.24
CA LYS A 621 21.67 14.39 -25.09
C LYS A 621 21.43 15.08 -26.44
N ILE A 622 20.29 14.81 -27.07
CA ILE A 622 19.91 15.46 -28.33
C ILE A 622 19.68 16.95 -28.11
N ALA A 623 18.92 17.32 -27.06
CA ALA A 623 18.66 18.71 -26.71
C ALA A 623 19.96 19.47 -26.42
N ASP A 624 20.85 18.92 -25.61
CA ASP A 624 22.16 19.50 -25.28
C ASP A 624 23.00 19.72 -26.53
N HIS A 625 22.98 18.80 -27.48
CA HIS A 625 23.69 18.98 -28.74
C HIS A 625 23.07 20.12 -29.58
N ILE A 626 21.75 20.21 -29.67
CA ILE A 626 21.06 21.27 -30.42
C ILE A 626 21.31 22.66 -29.80
N VAL A 627 21.37 22.74 -28.47
CA VAL A 627 21.65 23.99 -27.75
C VAL A 627 23.08 24.47 -28.00
N ASN A 628 24.04 23.55 -28.16
CA ASN A 628 25.46 23.89 -28.24
C ASN A 628 26.04 23.93 -29.67
N ASN A 629 25.34 23.37 -30.68
CA ASN A 629 25.81 23.29 -32.08
C ASN A 629 24.78 23.85 -33.08
N ASP A 630 25.20 24.09 -34.33
CA ASP A 630 24.30 24.63 -35.37
C ASP A 630 23.47 23.52 -36.05
N ILE A 631 22.16 23.75 -36.22
CA ILE A 631 21.16 22.73 -36.61
C ILE A 631 21.50 22.03 -37.93
N LYS A 632 22.12 22.73 -38.89
CA LYS A 632 22.50 22.16 -40.20
C LYS A 632 23.61 21.11 -40.11
N GLN A 633 24.53 21.21 -39.16
CA GLN A 633 25.50 20.13 -38.87
C GLN A 633 24.86 18.95 -38.12
N THR A 634 23.66 19.17 -37.59
CA THR A 634 22.92 18.25 -36.70
C THR A 634 21.96 17.33 -37.46
N GLN A 635 21.74 17.51 -38.76
CA GLN A 635 21.06 16.50 -39.59
C GLN A 635 22.05 15.54 -40.26
N ALA A 636 23.24 16.02 -40.64
CA ALA A 636 24.24 15.24 -41.35
C ALA A 636 24.94 14.17 -40.49
N LYS A 637 25.21 14.44 -39.20
CA LYS A 637 26.01 13.53 -38.35
C LYS A 637 25.26 12.38 -37.68
N TRP A 638 23.93 12.40 -37.65
CA TRP A 638 23.16 11.44 -36.84
C TRP A 638 22.67 10.23 -37.62
N GLN A 639 22.65 10.30 -38.95
CA GLN A 639 22.58 9.09 -39.78
C GLN A 639 23.95 8.40 -39.93
N GLU A 640 25.06 9.13 -39.80
CA GLU A 640 26.42 8.59 -40.00
C GLU A 640 27.02 7.91 -38.75
N ASN A 641 26.72 8.37 -37.54
CA ASN A 641 27.37 7.88 -36.32
C ASN A 641 26.79 6.59 -35.71
N GLU A 642 25.84 5.95 -36.39
CA GLU A 642 25.44 4.56 -36.10
C GLU A 642 25.68 3.64 -37.31
N GLN A 643 26.83 3.81 -37.97
CA GLN A 643 27.58 2.63 -38.44
C GLN A 643 28.05 1.82 -37.22
N THR A 644 27.09 1.28 -36.44
CA THR A 644 27.36 0.13 -35.59
C THR A 644 27.83 -0.96 -36.52
N THR A 645 29.11 -1.31 -36.39
CA THR A 645 29.69 -2.60 -36.73
C THR A 645 28.61 -3.65 -36.94
N ASP A 646 28.32 -3.87 -38.21
CA ASP A 646 27.41 -4.91 -38.67
C ASP A 646 27.84 -6.21 -37.95
N LYS A 647 26.99 -6.74 -37.06
CA LYS A 647 27.27 -7.99 -36.35
C LYS A 647 27.53 -9.12 -37.36
N THR A 648 27.02 -8.98 -38.58
CA THR A 648 27.32 -9.83 -39.75
C THR A 648 28.77 -9.68 -40.20
N LYS A 649 29.34 -8.46 -40.28
CA LYS A 649 30.77 -8.24 -40.56
C LYS A 649 31.69 -8.70 -39.42
N LEU A 650 31.25 -8.63 -38.16
CA LEU A 650 32.03 -9.17 -37.03
C LEU A 650 31.99 -10.70 -36.98
N ALA A 651 30.87 -11.31 -37.40
CA ALA A 651 30.73 -12.76 -37.58
C ALA A 651 31.56 -13.25 -38.79
N GLU A 652 31.54 -12.54 -39.92
CA GLU A 652 32.45 -12.80 -41.07
C GLU A 652 33.91 -12.69 -40.65
N LYS A 653 34.30 -11.63 -39.93
CA LYS A 653 35.69 -11.45 -39.48
C LYS A 653 36.14 -12.51 -38.45
N LYS A 654 35.20 -13.09 -37.68
CA LYS A 654 35.46 -14.26 -36.83
C LYS A 654 35.60 -15.55 -37.66
N MET A 655 34.75 -15.76 -38.67
CA MET A 655 34.85 -16.91 -39.57
C MET A 655 36.13 -16.90 -40.42
N TYR A 656 36.62 -15.72 -40.83
CA TYR A 656 37.86 -15.57 -41.59
C TYR A 656 39.14 -15.61 -40.73
N ASN A 657 39.06 -15.32 -39.43
CA ASN A 657 40.21 -15.36 -38.52
C ASN A 657 40.45 -16.75 -37.88
N GLU A 658 39.55 -17.71 -38.05
CA GLU A 658 39.73 -19.10 -37.60
C GLU A 658 40.28 -20.04 -38.71
N TRP A 659 40.62 -19.48 -39.89
CA TRP A 659 41.21 -20.21 -41.02
C TRP A 659 42.56 -19.59 -41.45
N SER A 660 43.49 -19.44 -40.50
CA SER A 660 44.90 -19.29 -40.83
C SER A 660 45.78 -20.00 -39.80
N LEU A 661 46.23 -21.20 -40.20
CA LEU A 661 47.19 -22.14 -39.60
C LEU A 661 46.80 -22.79 -38.26
#